data_AF-A0A959PZ93-F1
#
_entry.id   AF-A0A959PZ93-F1
#
_cell.length_a   1.000
_cell.length_b   1.000
_cell.length_c   1.000
_cell.angle_alpha   90.00
_cell.angle_beta   90.00
_cell.angle_gamma   90.00
#
_symmetry.space_group_name_H-M   'P 1'
#
loop_
_entity.id
_entity.type
_entity.pdbx_description
1 polymer ?
#
loop_
_entity_poly.entity_id
_entity_poly.type
_entity_poly.pdbx_seq_one_letter_code
_entity_poly.pdbx_strand_id
1 'polypeptide(L)'
;MPRREILFFILIFFSLPVLNAQLLIEGRILSLPEKKPIPYANIGILNATVGTISDFDGTFSMAISRQYARDSVIFSALGYEKVKIPIRQFMEKNKLGIYLKEVAYKLAEVVVIADRGKTKLTFAGNPQFEGSTLYADTVNAGSAMALLIHNKNRRDKIKFEYPVYLHEAEVMIQHNTFKDFKVRVRILEARKKDGKIVPGNDLLGESVVMNSNITDGWLSFDLSPYQLQMEEDFFLAFEWILERKDRANLYNQYETFKKENPDKVAVNYSIVNGKKVLFDNFQGNFYFGTSFGMSVAAAILKENTCYYRLNSFGQWYPSPSILAARVRVGEWVDSNIKVIPEVADESLPNEVLSYYSLNTEESAEIGNTEEIESGQIFFSQRKSEPLEIYVSRDNNRLSFYARNHGFYPYQLQLRFSNVRNLEPLVTVKDFLVYPGRKQLLNLDVVYSDVENYHYDLSIKEEIGDPSWKAETLFPYLTPVLQVRKTENGKLKGTSDSFIVENSDWIVAMRKGIVTCMPHDNGDMDRIGSDRSLEILHADGTVMVYEGVDSLSPGLQTGNTVLPGDRLGRSFSGSIELFLFQIHQGGQLARVPVTYYLSPGEILPYSALPREFDGNFDDSIICLEMSEAEKRKWIRKNN
;
A
#
# COMPACT_ATOMS: atom_id res chain seq x y z
N MET A 1 69.26 -19.89 -22.90
CA MET A 1 68.61 -18.65 -23.39
C MET A 1 69.50 -17.47 -23.04
N PRO A 2 70.03 -16.72 -24.02
CA PRO A 2 70.79 -15.49 -23.75
C PRO A 2 69.95 -14.52 -22.92
N ARG A 3 70.61 -13.78 -22.02
CA ARG A 3 70.03 -12.85 -21.04
C ARG A 3 69.03 -11.84 -21.63
N ARG A 4 69.15 -11.51 -22.92
CA ARG A 4 68.28 -10.60 -23.67
C ARG A 4 66.91 -11.20 -24.03
N GLU A 5 66.85 -12.51 -24.26
CA GLU A 5 65.61 -13.22 -24.57
C GLU A 5 64.76 -13.41 -23.31
N ILE A 6 65.40 -13.63 -22.15
CA ILE A 6 64.71 -13.72 -20.86
C ILE A 6 64.05 -12.37 -20.51
N LEU A 7 64.74 -11.25 -20.76
CA LEU A 7 64.19 -9.91 -20.50
C LEU A 7 62.99 -9.60 -21.42
N PHE A 8 63.05 -10.04 -22.68
CA PHE A 8 61.95 -9.88 -23.65
C PHE A 8 60.72 -10.73 -23.28
N PHE A 9 60.93 -11.96 -22.79
CA PHE A 9 59.84 -12.81 -22.29
C PHE A 9 59.20 -12.26 -21.00
N ILE A 10 59.99 -11.66 -20.10
CA ILE A 10 59.47 -11.03 -18.88
C ILE A 10 58.63 -9.77 -19.21
N LEU A 11 59.05 -8.97 -20.20
CA LEU A 11 58.30 -7.81 -20.68
C LEU A 11 56.98 -8.21 -21.37
N ILE A 12 56.95 -9.32 -22.11
CA ILE A 12 55.72 -9.86 -22.74
C ILE A 12 54.73 -10.39 -21.70
N PHE A 13 55.21 -11.02 -20.62
CA PHE A 13 54.35 -11.48 -19.53
C PHE A 13 53.75 -10.34 -18.70
N PHE A 14 54.45 -9.20 -18.58
CA PHE A 14 53.94 -8.00 -17.91
C PHE A 14 53.02 -7.12 -18.78
N SER A 15 52.99 -7.35 -20.09
CA SER A 15 52.11 -6.63 -21.03
C SER A 15 50.81 -7.36 -21.36
N LEU A 16 50.55 -8.55 -20.78
CA LEU A 16 49.25 -9.18 -20.93
C LEU A 16 48.21 -8.27 -20.25
N PRO A 17 47.25 -7.68 -21.00
CA PRO A 17 46.15 -7.00 -20.35
C PRO A 17 45.47 -8.03 -19.45
N VAL A 18 45.38 -7.74 -18.16
CA VAL A 18 44.56 -8.53 -17.25
C VAL A 18 43.14 -8.44 -17.82
N LEU A 19 42.73 -9.48 -18.54
CA LEU A 19 41.35 -9.67 -18.97
C LEU A 19 40.51 -9.62 -17.70
N ASN A 20 39.85 -8.48 -17.47
CA ASN A 20 38.87 -8.34 -16.40
C ASN A 20 37.65 -9.17 -16.78
N ALA A 21 37.74 -10.50 -16.59
CA ALA A 21 36.64 -11.41 -16.81
C ALA A 21 35.52 -11.02 -15.85
N GLN A 22 34.40 -10.55 -16.40
CA GLN A 22 33.18 -10.27 -15.66
C GLN A 22 32.60 -11.59 -15.14
N LEU A 23 32.19 -11.61 -13.88
CA LEU A 23 31.47 -12.73 -13.27
C LEU A 23 29.99 -12.62 -13.68
N LEU A 24 29.49 -13.60 -14.41
CA LEU A 24 28.05 -13.69 -14.71
C LEU A 24 27.34 -14.40 -13.57
N ILE A 25 26.40 -13.73 -12.93
CA ILE A 25 25.54 -14.31 -11.88
C ILE A 25 24.15 -14.55 -12.47
N GLU A 26 23.65 -15.78 -12.33
CA GLU A 26 22.32 -16.17 -12.77
C GLU A 26 21.55 -16.91 -11.67
N GLY A 27 20.23 -16.74 -11.66
CA GLY A 27 19.38 -17.41 -10.68
C GLY A 27 17.90 -17.16 -10.92
N ARG A 28 17.10 -17.57 -9.94
CA ARG A 28 15.65 -17.37 -9.93
C ARG A 28 15.20 -16.94 -8.54
N ILE A 29 14.34 -15.92 -8.47
CA ILE A 29 13.78 -15.38 -7.23
C ILE A 29 12.39 -15.98 -7.02
N LEU A 30 12.19 -16.58 -5.85
CA LEU A 30 10.98 -17.29 -5.47
C LEU A 30 10.47 -16.80 -4.10
N SER A 31 9.15 -16.79 -3.91
CA SER A 31 8.52 -16.54 -2.61
C SER A 31 8.70 -17.73 -1.66
N LEU A 32 8.60 -17.47 -0.36
CA LEU A 32 8.37 -18.50 0.65
C LEU A 32 7.08 -18.19 1.41
N PRO A 33 6.27 -19.23 1.74
CA PRO A 33 6.55 -20.66 1.53
C PRO A 33 6.16 -21.21 0.14
N GLU A 34 5.40 -20.50 -0.68
CA GLU A 34 4.71 -21.02 -1.87
C GLU A 34 5.63 -21.33 -3.06
N LYS A 35 6.88 -20.84 -3.03
CA LYS A 35 7.85 -20.97 -4.13
C LYS A 35 7.34 -20.42 -5.47
N LYS A 36 6.52 -19.37 -5.43
CA LYS A 36 6.05 -18.67 -6.63
C LYS A 36 7.15 -17.75 -7.16
N PRO A 37 7.30 -17.58 -8.49
CA PRO A 37 8.28 -16.64 -9.03
C PRO A 37 7.93 -15.20 -8.64
N ILE A 38 8.95 -14.42 -8.25
CA ILE A 38 8.79 -12.99 -7.93
C ILE A 38 9.22 -12.16 -9.15
N PRO A 39 8.27 -11.59 -9.91
CA PRO A 39 8.58 -10.80 -11.09
C PRO A 39 9.14 -9.42 -10.72
N TYR A 40 10.03 -8.89 -11.56
CA TYR A 40 10.52 -7.50 -11.51
C TYR A 40 11.15 -7.09 -10.16
N ALA A 41 11.65 -8.05 -9.39
CA ALA A 41 12.40 -7.79 -8.16
C ALA A 41 13.70 -7.07 -8.51
N ASN A 42 14.06 -6.09 -7.67
CA ASN A 42 15.25 -5.28 -7.82
C ASN A 42 16.49 -6.08 -7.35
N ILE A 43 17.54 -6.09 -8.17
CA ILE A 43 18.78 -6.85 -7.93
C ILE A 43 19.99 -5.94 -8.14
N GLY A 44 20.97 -5.93 -7.24
CA GLY A 44 22.17 -5.14 -7.46
C GLY A 44 23.09 -5.02 -6.25
N ILE A 45 24.11 -4.19 -6.37
CA ILE A 45 25.07 -3.91 -5.29
C ILE A 45 24.83 -2.50 -4.77
N LEU A 46 24.77 -2.34 -3.45
CA LEU A 46 24.49 -1.06 -2.82
C LEU A 46 25.51 0.01 -3.25
N ASN A 47 25.04 1.18 -3.69
CA ASN A 47 25.85 2.29 -4.16
C ASN A 47 26.77 1.96 -5.37
N ALA A 48 26.53 0.86 -6.06
CA ALA A 48 27.24 0.52 -7.29
C ALA A 48 26.43 0.92 -8.52
N THR A 49 27.10 1.04 -9.67
CA THR A 49 26.44 1.22 -10.96
C THR A 49 25.89 -0.08 -11.55
N VAL A 50 26.18 -1.23 -10.91
CA VAL A 50 25.79 -2.57 -11.40
C VAL A 50 24.49 -3.03 -10.72
N GLY A 51 23.50 -3.35 -11.55
CA GLY A 51 22.19 -3.84 -11.13
C GLY A 51 21.49 -4.61 -12.25
N THR A 52 20.35 -5.20 -11.91
CA THR A 52 19.38 -5.75 -12.86
C THR A 52 18.00 -5.87 -12.17
N ILE A 53 17.00 -6.38 -12.90
CA ILE A 53 15.70 -6.79 -12.34
C ILE A 53 15.39 -8.23 -12.76
N SER A 54 14.55 -8.94 -12.01
CA SER A 54 14.05 -10.25 -12.46
C SER A 54 13.05 -10.10 -13.60
N ASP A 55 13.05 -11.09 -14.50
CA ASP A 55 12.05 -11.25 -15.54
C ASP A 55 10.70 -11.72 -14.93
N PHE A 56 9.63 -11.79 -15.73
CA PHE A 56 8.28 -12.16 -15.25
C PHE A 56 8.22 -13.53 -14.53
N ASP A 57 9.08 -14.45 -14.93
CA ASP A 57 9.17 -15.79 -14.35
C ASP A 57 10.15 -15.88 -13.17
N GLY A 58 10.60 -14.73 -12.65
CA GLY A 58 11.52 -14.60 -11.53
C GLY A 58 12.99 -14.85 -11.87
N THR A 59 13.32 -15.19 -13.12
CA THR A 59 14.72 -15.42 -13.51
C THR A 59 15.49 -14.11 -13.64
N PHE A 60 16.81 -14.16 -13.45
CA PHE A 60 17.67 -12.99 -13.62
C PHE A 60 19.07 -13.37 -14.10
N SER A 61 19.77 -12.38 -14.64
CA SER A 61 21.21 -12.45 -14.92
C SER A 61 21.85 -11.08 -14.78
N MET A 62 23.04 -11.04 -14.17
CA MET A 62 23.79 -9.82 -13.89
C MET A 62 25.29 -10.08 -14.06
N ALA A 63 25.95 -9.27 -14.90
CA ALA A 63 27.40 -9.31 -15.05
C ALA A 63 28.06 -8.38 -14.04
N ILE A 64 29.03 -8.90 -13.27
CA ILE A 64 29.69 -8.20 -12.18
C ILE A 64 31.19 -8.15 -12.42
N SER A 65 31.78 -6.95 -12.37
CA SER A 65 33.23 -6.81 -12.40
C SER A 65 33.89 -7.41 -11.16
N ARG A 66 35.07 -8.04 -11.31
CA ARG A 66 35.85 -8.61 -10.20
C ARG A 66 36.17 -7.61 -9.09
N GLN A 67 36.13 -6.30 -9.36
CA GLN A 67 36.32 -5.29 -8.33
C GLN A 67 35.29 -5.41 -7.19
N TYR A 68 34.10 -5.96 -7.46
CA TYR A 68 33.04 -6.18 -6.48
C TYR A 68 33.08 -7.58 -5.85
N ALA A 69 34.11 -8.39 -6.09
CA ALA A 69 34.16 -9.79 -5.64
C ALA A 69 34.09 -9.99 -4.12
N ARG A 70 34.23 -8.92 -3.32
CA ARG A 70 34.11 -8.93 -1.86
C ARG A 70 32.77 -8.38 -1.35
N ASP A 71 31.92 -7.87 -2.25
CA ASP A 71 30.62 -7.30 -1.90
C ASP A 71 29.51 -8.36 -1.86
N SER A 72 28.28 -7.91 -1.59
CA SER A 72 27.06 -8.73 -1.61
C SER A 72 26.06 -8.20 -2.63
N VAL A 73 25.35 -9.12 -3.28
CA VAL A 73 24.19 -8.81 -4.11
C VAL A 73 22.96 -8.71 -3.22
N ILE A 74 22.20 -7.63 -3.39
CA ILE A 74 20.94 -7.36 -2.70
C ILE A 74 19.79 -7.74 -3.63
N PHE A 75 18.82 -8.45 -3.09
CA PHE A 75 17.56 -8.81 -3.72
C PHE A 75 16.42 -8.17 -2.94
N SER A 76 15.55 -7.42 -3.61
CA SER A 76 14.44 -6.71 -2.98
C SER A 76 13.20 -6.75 -3.86
N ALA A 77 12.05 -7.02 -3.27
CA ALA A 77 10.74 -6.84 -3.88
C ALA A 77 9.80 -6.20 -2.85
N LEU A 78 8.86 -5.35 -3.29
CA LEU A 78 7.81 -4.84 -2.41
C LEU A 78 6.94 -6.02 -1.95
N GLY A 79 6.60 -6.07 -0.66
CA GLY A 79 5.95 -7.24 -0.06
C GLY A 79 6.91 -8.35 0.40
N TYR A 80 8.23 -8.13 0.38
CA TYR A 80 9.22 -9.17 0.70
C TYR A 80 10.42 -8.66 1.52
N GLU A 81 11.03 -9.56 2.28
CA GLU A 81 12.26 -9.28 3.02
C GLU A 81 13.45 -9.12 2.06
N LYS A 82 14.30 -8.11 2.32
CA LYS A 82 15.51 -7.91 1.53
C LYS A 82 16.53 -9.00 1.89
N VAL A 83 16.99 -9.73 0.88
CA VAL A 83 18.04 -10.75 1.06
C VAL A 83 19.37 -10.23 0.52
N LYS A 84 20.45 -10.40 1.29
CA LYS A 84 21.82 -10.08 0.88
C LYS A 84 22.64 -11.34 0.78
N ILE A 85 23.24 -11.58 -0.39
CA ILE A 85 24.05 -12.79 -0.66
C ILE A 85 25.46 -12.38 -1.08
N PRO A 86 26.52 -12.85 -0.38
CA PRO A 86 27.90 -12.59 -0.78
C PRO A 86 28.21 -13.08 -2.19
N ILE A 87 28.90 -12.26 -3.00
CA ILE A 87 29.21 -12.59 -4.40
C ILE A 87 30.02 -13.90 -4.54
N ARG A 88 30.83 -14.24 -3.54
CA ARG A 88 31.60 -15.50 -3.48
C ARG A 88 30.72 -16.74 -3.55
N GLN A 89 29.52 -16.71 -2.98
CA GLN A 89 28.62 -17.87 -3.01
C GLN A 89 28.15 -18.21 -4.43
N PHE A 90 28.08 -17.22 -5.32
CA PHE A 90 27.76 -17.44 -6.74
C PHE A 90 28.95 -17.94 -7.56
N MET A 91 30.19 -17.73 -7.10
CA MET A 91 31.38 -18.33 -7.73
C MET A 91 31.47 -19.84 -7.45
N GLU A 92 30.92 -20.28 -6.32
CA GLU A 92 30.93 -21.68 -5.89
C GLU A 92 29.76 -22.49 -6.48
N LYS A 93 28.65 -21.83 -6.84
CA LYS A 93 27.44 -22.46 -7.37
C LYS A 93 26.94 -21.71 -8.60
N ASN A 94 26.99 -22.37 -9.77
CA ASN A 94 26.63 -21.75 -11.06
C ASN A 94 25.16 -21.28 -11.18
N LYS A 95 24.24 -21.74 -10.30
CA LYS A 95 22.83 -21.30 -10.26
C LYS A 95 22.28 -21.43 -8.84
N LEU A 96 21.76 -20.33 -8.29
CA LEU A 96 21.15 -20.29 -6.95
C LEU A 96 19.65 -19.95 -7.05
N GLY A 97 18.83 -20.72 -6.33
CA GLY A 97 17.46 -20.31 -6.01
C GLY A 97 17.51 -19.29 -4.88
N ILE A 98 17.02 -18.08 -5.16
CA ILE A 98 16.96 -16.99 -4.17
C ILE A 98 15.54 -16.97 -3.63
N TYR A 99 15.42 -17.12 -2.32
CA TYR A 99 14.12 -17.17 -1.67
C TYR A 99 13.91 -15.88 -0.88
N LEU A 100 12.86 -15.14 -1.21
CA LEU A 100 12.44 -14.00 -0.42
C LEU A 100 11.24 -14.43 0.41
N LYS A 101 11.32 -14.19 1.71
CA LYS A 101 10.18 -14.38 2.60
C LYS A 101 9.21 -13.22 2.37
N GLU A 102 7.93 -13.52 2.18
CA GLU A 102 6.91 -12.48 2.16
C GLU A 102 6.98 -11.71 3.48
N VAL A 103 7.07 -10.39 3.35
CA VAL A 103 6.94 -9.45 4.45
C VAL A 103 5.65 -8.73 4.14
N ALA A 104 4.66 -8.89 5.00
CA ALA A 104 3.48 -8.03 4.95
C ALA A 104 3.95 -6.59 5.23
N TYR A 105 4.26 -5.85 4.17
CA TYR A 105 4.30 -4.39 4.26
C TYR A 105 2.85 -3.96 4.31
N LYS A 106 2.35 -3.71 5.52
CA LYS A 106 1.04 -3.11 5.67
C LYS A 106 1.09 -1.70 5.08
N LEU A 107 0.38 -1.48 3.97
CA LEU A 107 0.14 -0.14 3.41
C LEU A 107 -0.35 0.77 4.54
N ALA A 108 0.07 2.04 4.50
CA ALA A 108 -0.42 3.04 5.45
C ALA A 108 -1.95 3.00 5.47
N GLU A 109 -2.48 3.00 6.69
CA GLU A 109 -3.88 2.88 6.99
C GLU A 109 -4.71 3.93 6.25
N VAL A 110 -5.79 3.47 5.63
CA VAL A 110 -6.67 4.33 4.87
C VAL A 110 -7.71 4.90 5.82
N VAL A 111 -7.69 6.22 6.00
CA VAL A 111 -8.86 6.92 6.51
C VAL A 111 -9.85 7.01 5.36
N VAL A 112 -10.85 6.14 5.35
CA VAL A 112 -11.98 6.31 4.45
C VAL A 112 -12.91 7.35 5.07
N ILE A 113 -12.68 8.60 4.72
CA ILE A 113 -13.74 9.62 4.68
C ILE A 113 -14.50 9.29 3.40
N ALA A 114 -15.80 9.51 3.32
CA ALA A 114 -16.58 9.11 2.16
C ALA A 114 -16.54 10.27 1.07
N ASP A 115 -17.28 10.35 -0.08
CA ASP A 115 -17.57 11.52 -1.05
C ASP A 115 -18.54 12.79 -0.74
N ARG A 116 -18.16 14.03 -0.38
CA ARG A 116 -19.05 15.21 -0.17
C ARG A 116 -18.94 16.02 -1.43
N GLY A 117 -19.43 15.50 -2.55
CA GLY A 117 -19.68 16.28 -3.75
C GLY A 117 -18.43 16.84 -4.42
N LYS A 118 -18.24 16.51 -5.70
CA LYS A 118 -17.25 17.11 -6.61
C LYS A 118 -15.93 17.49 -5.92
N THR A 119 -15.17 16.48 -5.48
CA THR A 119 -13.76 16.66 -5.12
C THR A 119 -13.09 17.49 -6.20
N LYS A 120 -12.53 18.65 -5.82
CA LYS A 120 -11.71 19.46 -6.74
C LYS A 120 -10.35 18.78 -6.90
N LEU A 121 -10.35 17.68 -7.65
CA LEU A 121 -9.15 16.98 -8.03
C LEU A 121 -8.26 17.92 -8.82
N THR A 122 -7.04 18.10 -8.35
CA THR A 122 -6.08 18.98 -9.02
C THR A 122 -4.79 18.23 -9.25
N PHE A 123 -4.18 18.45 -10.42
CA PHE A 123 -2.89 17.89 -10.72
C PHE A 123 -1.78 18.69 -10.03
N ALA A 124 -0.96 17.99 -9.26
CA ALA A 124 0.29 18.47 -8.70
C ALA A 124 1.46 17.81 -9.44
N GLY A 125 2.46 18.61 -9.80
CA GLY A 125 3.67 18.17 -10.51
C GLY A 125 4.03 19.14 -11.63
N ASN A 126 4.67 18.62 -12.68
CA ASN A 126 5.07 19.37 -13.86
C ASN A 126 4.40 18.77 -15.12
N PRO A 127 3.48 19.51 -15.78
CA PRO A 127 2.86 19.05 -17.02
C PRO A 127 3.68 19.39 -18.28
N GLN A 128 4.75 20.19 -18.16
CA GLN A 128 5.48 20.75 -19.30
C GLN A 128 6.72 19.94 -19.63
N PHE A 129 6.98 19.78 -20.93
CA PHE A 129 8.19 19.17 -21.48
C PHE A 129 8.61 19.91 -22.76
N GLU A 130 9.91 19.97 -23.01
CA GLU A 130 10.51 20.60 -24.21
C GLU A 130 11.46 19.64 -24.96
N GLY A 131 11.71 18.44 -24.42
CA GLY A 131 12.58 17.44 -25.04
C GLY A 131 12.90 16.28 -24.08
N SER A 132 13.77 15.36 -24.51
CA SER A 132 14.32 14.31 -23.65
C SER A 132 15.75 14.67 -23.26
N THR A 133 16.12 14.45 -22.01
CA THR A 133 17.51 14.62 -21.53
C THR A 133 18.08 13.37 -20.86
N LEU A 134 17.26 12.32 -20.69
CA LEU A 134 17.67 11.04 -20.13
C LEU A 134 17.00 9.91 -20.93
N TYR A 135 17.84 8.99 -21.41
CA TYR A 135 17.44 7.85 -22.22
C TYR A 135 16.73 6.79 -21.38
N ALA A 136 15.99 5.90 -22.07
CA ALA A 136 15.53 4.63 -21.53
C ALA A 136 16.68 3.93 -20.79
N ASP A 137 16.32 3.23 -19.71
CA ASP A 137 17.21 2.47 -18.84
C ASP A 137 18.46 1.91 -19.53
N THR A 138 19.62 2.19 -18.93
CA THR A 138 20.88 1.62 -19.39
C THR A 138 20.88 0.10 -19.26
N VAL A 139 21.92 -0.57 -19.72
CA VAL A 139 22.11 -2.03 -19.51
C VAL A 139 22.00 -2.49 -18.04
N ASN A 140 21.99 -1.56 -17.07
CA ASN A 140 22.03 -1.82 -15.63
C ASN A 140 20.67 -2.02 -14.94
N ALA A 141 19.55 -1.95 -15.68
CA ALA A 141 18.16 -2.18 -15.25
C ALA A 141 17.66 -1.53 -13.93
N GLY A 142 16.44 -1.00 -13.92
CA GLY A 142 15.83 -0.35 -12.76
C GLY A 142 16.31 1.09 -12.56
N SER A 143 16.76 1.75 -13.62
CA SER A 143 16.90 3.21 -13.63
C SER A 143 15.54 3.85 -13.33
N ALA A 144 15.56 4.99 -12.63
CA ALA A 144 14.34 5.69 -12.27
C ALA A 144 14.54 7.21 -12.21
N MET A 145 13.45 7.93 -12.43
CA MET A 145 13.33 9.37 -12.24
C MET A 145 12.39 9.65 -11.08
N ALA A 146 12.66 10.68 -10.29
CA ALA A 146 11.84 11.08 -9.14
C ALA A 146 11.60 12.59 -9.15
N LEU A 147 10.34 13.01 -9.23
CA LEU A 147 9.91 14.40 -9.16
C LEU A 147 9.40 14.71 -7.75
N LEU A 148 9.92 15.77 -7.13
CA LEU A 148 9.39 16.25 -5.85
C LEU A 148 8.01 16.88 -6.07
N ILE A 149 7.01 16.36 -5.39
CA ILE A 149 5.68 16.93 -5.30
C ILE A 149 5.61 17.75 -4.01
N HIS A 150 5.55 19.07 -4.19
CA HIS A 150 5.41 20.05 -3.11
C HIS A 150 4.42 21.15 -3.49
N ASN A 151 3.93 21.86 -2.48
CA ASN A 151 2.99 22.98 -2.65
C ASN A 151 3.70 24.36 -2.73
N LYS A 152 4.97 24.45 -2.33
CA LYS A 152 5.71 25.73 -2.30
C LYS A 152 6.10 26.20 -3.72
N ASN A 153 5.99 27.49 -4.03
CA ASN A 153 6.57 28.14 -5.24
C ASN A 153 6.00 27.79 -6.63
N ARG A 154 4.70 27.48 -6.80
CA ARG A 154 4.11 27.25 -8.14
C ARG A 154 3.48 28.51 -8.76
N ARG A 155 3.78 28.79 -10.04
CA ARG A 155 3.13 29.86 -10.84
C ARG A 155 1.68 29.58 -11.24
N ASP A 156 1.30 28.31 -11.33
CA ASP A 156 -0.02 27.86 -11.80
C ASP A 156 -1.18 28.18 -10.84
N LYS A 157 -0.89 28.77 -9.66
CA LYS A 157 -1.85 29.07 -8.58
C LYS A 157 -2.59 27.83 -8.05
N ILE A 158 -2.15 26.63 -8.41
CA ILE A 158 -2.70 25.38 -7.89
C ILE A 158 -2.09 25.18 -6.50
N LYS A 159 -2.92 25.40 -5.49
CA LYS A 159 -2.58 25.14 -4.09
C LYS A 159 -3.37 23.93 -3.63
N PHE A 160 -2.69 22.98 -3.01
CA PHE A 160 -3.30 21.89 -2.26
C PHE A 160 -2.73 21.93 -0.84
N GLU A 161 -3.56 21.69 0.17
CA GLU A 161 -3.12 21.66 1.57
C GLU A 161 -3.00 20.23 2.04
N TYR A 162 -2.00 19.95 2.87
CA TYR A 162 -1.86 18.64 3.48
C TYR A 162 -2.90 18.47 4.61
N PRO A 163 -3.45 17.27 4.81
CA PRO A 163 -3.13 16.05 4.08
C PRO A 163 -3.84 15.95 2.71
N VAL A 164 -3.20 15.28 1.74
CA VAL A 164 -3.80 14.99 0.42
C VAL A 164 -3.82 13.52 0.11
N TYR A 165 -4.79 13.09 -0.70
CA TYR A 165 -4.89 11.73 -1.18
C TYR A 165 -4.49 11.62 -2.64
N LEU A 166 -3.77 10.55 -2.97
CA LEU A 166 -3.29 10.29 -4.32
C LEU A 166 -4.27 9.42 -5.08
N HIS A 167 -4.79 9.93 -6.20
CA HIS A 167 -5.77 9.22 -7.03
C HIS A 167 -5.18 8.62 -8.30
N GLU A 168 -4.38 9.41 -9.02
CA GLU A 168 -3.85 9.01 -10.33
C GLU A 168 -2.48 9.64 -10.51
N ALA A 169 -1.47 8.85 -10.82
CA ALA A 169 -0.16 9.35 -11.23
C ALA A 169 -0.01 9.24 -12.74
N GLU A 170 0.63 10.23 -13.36
CA GLU A 170 0.85 10.27 -14.80
C GLU A 170 2.28 10.67 -15.12
N VAL A 171 2.87 10.02 -16.12
CA VAL A 171 4.16 10.39 -16.71
C VAL A 171 4.00 10.55 -18.21
N MET A 172 4.58 11.62 -18.77
CA MET A 172 4.61 11.82 -20.22
C MET A 172 5.60 10.84 -20.86
N ILE A 173 5.12 9.99 -21.75
CA ILE A 173 5.95 9.23 -22.68
C ILE A 173 6.17 10.10 -23.91
N GLN A 174 7.40 10.52 -24.15
CA GLN A 174 7.69 11.37 -25.31
C GLN A 174 7.82 10.55 -26.59
N HIS A 175 8.47 9.40 -26.49
CA HIS A 175 8.49 8.40 -27.55
C HIS A 175 8.70 7.01 -26.95
N ASN A 176 8.29 6.00 -27.70
CA ASN A 176 8.54 4.60 -27.43
C ASN A 176 8.73 3.85 -28.75
N THR A 177 9.83 3.10 -28.85
CA THR A 177 10.11 2.25 -30.03
C THR A 177 9.86 0.77 -29.78
N PHE A 178 9.51 0.37 -28.55
CA PHE A 178 9.17 -1.02 -28.26
C PHE A 178 7.71 -1.31 -28.66
N LYS A 179 7.43 -2.56 -29.06
CA LYS A 179 6.06 -3.02 -29.32
C LYS A 179 5.19 -2.91 -28.06
N ASP A 180 5.77 -3.25 -26.92
CA ASP A 180 5.22 -3.09 -25.59
C ASP A 180 6.36 -2.73 -24.63
N PHE A 181 6.06 -1.97 -23.58
CA PHE A 181 7.01 -1.55 -22.56
C PHE A 181 6.33 -1.51 -21.19
N LYS A 182 7.14 -1.58 -20.14
CA LYS A 182 6.67 -1.56 -18.76
C LYS A 182 7.31 -0.43 -17.97
N VAL A 183 6.50 0.23 -17.16
CA VAL A 183 6.92 1.27 -16.22
C VAL A 183 6.30 0.97 -14.86
N ARG A 184 7.07 1.15 -13.80
CA ARG A 184 6.61 1.06 -12.41
C ARG A 184 6.52 2.46 -11.83
N VAL A 185 5.42 2.77 -11.15
CA VAL A 185 5.29 3.99 -10.33
C VAL A 185 5.69 3.70 -8.88
N ARG A 186 6.31 4.68 -8.22
CA ARG A 186 6.69 4.65 -6.81
C ARG A 186 6.36 5.98 -6.13
N ILE A 187 6.02 5.92 -4.85
CA ILE A 187 5.86 7.10 -4.00
C ILE A 187 6.97 7.03 -2.95
N LEU A 188 7.86 8.02 -2.89
CA LEU A 188 9.02 7.98 -2.00
C LEU A 188 8.96 9.12 -0.98
N GLU A 189 9.43 8.86 0.24
CA GLU A 189 9.61 9.90 1.26
C GLU A 189 10.47 11.05 0.74
N ALA A 190 10.16 12.29 1.15
CA ALA A 190 11.04 13.44 0.96
C ALA A 190 11.91 13.66 2.20
N ARG A 191 13.11 13.05 2.23
CA ARG A 191 14.00 13.16 3.40
C ARG A 191 14.92 14.37 3.30
N LYS A 192 15.19 15.01 4.44
CA LYS A 192 16.23 16.03 4.55
C LYS A 192 17.59 15.36 4.77
N LYS A 193 18.55 15.66 3.90
CA LYS A 193 19.95 15.21 4.00
C LYS A 193 20.88 16.33 3.56
N ASP A 194 21.85 16.69 4.40
CA ASP A 194 22.83 17.75 4.14
C ASP A 194 22.17 19.09 3.72
N GLY A 195 21.04 19.42 4.36
CA GLY A 195 20.26 20.63 4.06
C GLY A 195 19.44 20.58 2.76
N LYS A 196 19.45 19.47 2.02
CA LYS A 196 18.68 19.25 0.78
C LYS A 196 17.58 18.21 0.98
N ILE A 197 16.49 18.33 0.21
CA ILE A 197 15.44 17.31 0.14
C ILE A 197 15.84 16.29 -0.92
N VAL A 198 15.90 15.01 -0.54
CA VAL A 198 16.32 13.88 -1.38
C VAL A 198 15.31 12.73 -1.29
N PRO A 199 15.17 11.88 -2.33
CA PRO A 199 14.27 10.73 -2.26
C PRO A 199 14.69 9.72 -1.20
N GLY A 200 13.71 9.24 -0.44
CA GLY A 200 13.85 8.33 0.69
C GLY A 200 13.29 6.92 0.44
N ASN A 201 12.56 6.37 1.43
CA ASN A 201 12.04 5.00 1.35
C ASN A 201 10.82 4.99 0.44
N ASP A 202 10.54 3.83 -0.15
CA ASP A 202 9.28 3.62 -0.86
C ASP A 202 8.13 3.54 0.15
N LEU A 203 7.06 4.27 -0.12
CA LEU A 203 5.85 4.38 0.69
C LEU A 203 4.75 3.44 0.19
N LEU A 204 4.93 2.82 -0.99
CA LEU A 204 4.04 1.77 -1.47
C LEU A 204 4.39 0.42 -0.84
N GLY A 205 3.37 -0.29 -0.35
CA GLY A 205 3.50 -1.66 0.15
C GLY A 205 3.60 -2.71 -0.97
N GLU A 206 3.17 -2.36 -2.19
CA GLU A 206 3.17 -3.27 -3.34
C GLU A 206 3.62 -2.61 -4.66
N SER A 207 4.03 -3.44 -5.62
CA SER A 207 4.61 -2.99 -6.88
C SER A 207 3.56 -2.67 -7.93
N VAL A 208 3.34 -1.38 -8.20
CA VAL A 208 2.42 -0.90 -9.22
C VAL A 208 3.12 -0.78 -10.58
N VAL A 209 2.92 -1.77 -11.45
CA VAL A 209 3.53 -1.84 -12.79
C VAL A 209 2.46 -1.72 -13.87
N MET A 210 2.69 -0.81 -14.82
CA MET A 210 1.85 -0.62 -15.99
C MET A 210 2.56 -1.18 -17.23
N ASN A 211 1.83 -1.97 -18.01
CA ASN A 211 2.25 -2.42 -19.35
C ASN A 211 1.51 -1.58 -20.40
N SER A 212 2.23 -1.06 -21.39
CA SER A 212 1.66 -0.20 -22.42
C SER A 212 2.34 -0.40 -23.77
N ASN A 213 1.67 0.03 -24.83
CA ASN A 213 2.15 0.00 -26.21
C ASN A 213 2.05 1.38 -26.88
N ILE A 214 1.76 2.44 -26.11
CA ILE A 214 1.70 3.79 -26.66
C ILE A 214 3.06 4.18 -27.24
N THR A 215 3.03 4.93 -28.33
CA THR A 215 4.23 5.51 -28.93
C THR A 215 4.61 6.79 -28.22
N ASP A 216 3.62 7.58 -27.79
CA ASP A 216 3.78 8.86 -27.10
C ASP A 216 2.46 9.20 -26.38
N GLY A 217 2.52 10.10 -25.41
CA GLY A 217 1.37 10.55 -24.61
C GLY A 217 1.50 10.25 -23.12
N TRP A 218 0.48 10.64 -22.35
CA TRP A 218 0.45 10.41 -20.90
C TRP A 218 0.19 8.93 -20.59
N LEU A 219 1.06 8.33 -19.79
CA LEU A 219 0.85 7.02 -19.19
C LEU A 219 0.33 7.21 -17.76
N SER A 220 -0.88 6.73 -17.50
CA SER A 220 -1.59 6.92 -16.22
C SER A 220 -1.58 5.64 -15.37
N PHE A 221 -1.51 5.83 -14.05
CA PHE A 221 -1.50 4.80 -13.03
C PHE A 221 -2.61 5.12 -12.02
N ASP A 222 -3.59 4.24 -11.88
CA ASP A 222 -4.61 4.38 -10.85
C ASP A 222 -4.00 4.07 -9.49
N LEU A 223 -3.97 5.09 -8.63
CA LEU A 223 -3.49 5.01 -7.25
C LEU A 223 -4.63 4.94 -6.22
N SER A 224 -5.88 5.10 -6.67
CA SER A 224 -7.06 5.09 -5.81
C SER A 224 -7.17 3.82 -4.94
N PRO A 225 -6.83 2.61 -5.43
CA PRO A 225 -6.91 1.38 -4.62
C PRO A 225 -5.96 1.37 -3.41
N TYR A 226 -4.86 2.13 -3.45
CA TYR A 226 -3.88 2.17 -2.37
C TYR A 226 -4.20 3.27 -1.33
N GLN A 227 -5.15 4.14 -1.65
CA GLN A 227 -5.71 5.19 -0.79
C GLN A 227 -4.66 5.96 0.02
N LEU A 228 -3.57 6.34 -0.66
CA LEU A 228 -2.36 6.90 -0.04
C LEU A 228 -2.60 8.34 0.43
N GLN A 229 -2.48 8.55 1.74
CA GLN A 229 -2.51 9.87 2.35
C GLN A 229 -1.09 10.42 2.52
N MET A 230 -0.87 11.64 2.04
CA MET A 230 0.38 12.37 2.20
C MET A 230 0.17 13.51 3.17
N GLU A 231 0.96 13.56 4.25
CA GLU A 231 0.95 14.66 5.22
C GLU A 231 2.04 15.72 4.94
N GLU A 232 2.97 15.41 4.04
CA GLU A 232 4.12 16.25 3.72
C GLU A 232 4.55 16.09 2.25
N ASP A 233 5.59 16.84 1.86
CA ASP A 233 6.21 16.74 0.53
C ASP A 233 6.67 15.29 0.27
N PHE A 234 6.56 14.83 -0.97
CA PHE A 234 6.93 13.47 -1.35
C PHE A 234 7.48 13.42 -2.77
N PHE A 235 8.17 12.35 -3.13
CA PHE A 235 8.62 12.13 -4.49
C PHE A 235 7.68 11.19 -5.24
N LEU A 236 7.23 11.63 -6.41
CA LEU A 236 6.60 10.77 -7.40
C LEU A 236 7.68 10.25 -8.34
N ALA A 237 7.88 8.93 -8.37
CA ALA A 237 8.96 8.31 -9.13
C ALA A 237 8.44 7.28 -10.15
N PHE A 238 9.17 7.17 -11.26
CA PHE A 238 8.88 6.22 -12.33
C PHE A 238 10.16 5.46 -12.69
N GLU A 239 10.05 4.14 -12.68
CA GLU A 239 11.13 3.19 -12.94
C GLU A 239 10.82 2.41 -14.22
N TRP A 240 11.77 2.39 -15.15
CA TRP A 240 11.65 1.54 -16.33
C TRP A 240 11.81 0.07 -15.93
N ILE A 241 10.96 -0.78 -16.50
CA ILE A 241 11.03 -2.23 -16.31
C ILE A 241 11.41 -2.86 -17.65
N LEU A 242 12.71 -3.00 -17.89
CA LEU A 242 13.24 -3.67 -19.08
C LEU A 242 13.62 -5.11 -18.74
N GLU A 243 13.02 -6.08 -19.43
CA GLU A 243 13.41 -7.50 -19.35
C GLU A 243 14.73 -7.74 -20.11
N ARG A 244 15.33 -8.93 -19.95
CA ARG A 244 16.58 -9.28 -20.65
C ARG A 244 16.47 -9.10 -22.18
N LYS A 245 15.34 -9.51 -22.75
CA LYS A 245 15.07 -9.40 -24.20
C LYS A 245 15.03 -7.93 -24.66
N ASP A 246 14.49 -7.04 -23.84
CA ASP A 246 14.33 -5.62 -24.16
C ASP A 246 15.68 -4.93 -24.15
N ARG A 247 16.52 -5.24 -23.15
CA ARG A 247 17.90 -4.74 -23.07
C ARG A 247 18.78 -5.26 -24.20
N ALA A 248 18.63 -6.53 -24.58
CA ALA A 248 19.35 -7.10 -25.72
C ALA A 248 18.94 -6.44 -27.05
N ASN A 249 17.64 -6.19 -27.22
CA ASN A 249 17.11 -5.45 -28.37
C ASN A 249 17.67 -4.02 -28.40
N LEU A 250 17.61 -3.31 -27.27
CA LEU A 250 18.15 -1.96 -27.12
C LEU A 250 19.65 -1.90 -27.47
N TYR A 251 20.44 -2.84 -26.94
CA TYR A 251 21.86 -2.94 -27.26
C TYR A 251 22.11 -3.16 -28.76
N ASN A 252 21.42 -4.13 -29.38
CA ASN A 252 21.57 -4.41 -30.81
C ASN A 252 21.17 -3.21 -31.68
N GLN A 253 20.13 -2.48 -31.27
CA GLN A 253 19.67 -1.27 -31.90
C GLN A 253 20.76 -0.17 -31.86
N TYR A 254 21.34 0.09 -30.69
CA TYR A 254 22.48 1.02 -30.56
C TYR A 254 23.70 0.58 -31.38
N GLU A 255 24.10 -0.69 -31.33
CA GLU A 255 25.24 -1.20 -32.12
C GLU A 255 25.00 -1.08 -33.63
N THR A 256 23.78 -1.39 -34.09
CA THR A 256 23.41 -1.24 -35.50
C THR A 256 23.46 0.22 -35.93
N PHE A 257 22.91 1.13 -35.11
CA PHE A 257 22.99 2.57 -35.37
C PHE A 257 24.43 3.05 -35.46
N LYS A 258 25.30 2.63 -34.53
CA LYS A 258 26.73 2.98 -34.54
C LYS A 258 27.43 2.53 -35.82
N LYS A 259 27.09 1.34 -36.30
CA LYS A 259 27.66 0.78 -37.53
C LYS A 259 27.16 1.50 -38.78
N GLU A 260 25.89 1.89 -38.81
CA GLU A 260 25.26 2.55 -39.97
C GLU A 260 25.48 4.06 -40.02
N ASN A 261 25.70 4.71 -38.88
CA ASN A 261 25.88 6.17 -38.75
C ASN A 261 27.13 6.51 -37.92
N PRO A 262 28.34 6.03 -38.30
CA PRO A 262 29.56 6.27 -37.52
C PRO A 262 29.92 7.75 -37.40
N ASP A 263 29.51 8.58 -38.36
CA ASP A 263 29.63 10.03 -38.38
C ASP A 263 28.76 10.74 -37.33
N LYS A 264 27.73 10.06 -36.82
CA LYS A 264 26.81 10.58 -35.78
C LYS A 264 27.17 10.11 -34.37
N VAL A 265 28.31 9.46 -34.17
CA VAL A 265 28.73 8.94 -32.86
C VAL A 265 30.04 9.58 -32.44
N ALA A 266 29.99 10.40 -31.40
CA ALA A 266 31.17 11.02 -30.80
C ALA A 266 31.46 10.41 -29.44
N VAL A 267 32.69 9.98 -29.17
CA VAL A 267 33.08 9.55 -27.82
C VAL A 267 33.35 10.79 -26.97
N ASN A 268 32.50 11.03 -25.98
CA ASN A 268 32.64 12.09 -24.99
C ASN A 268 33.13 11.55 -23.66
N TYR A 269 33.38 12.46 -22.71
CA TYR A 269 33.75 12.08 -21.36
C TYR A 269 33.07 12.95 -20.31
N SER A 270 32.80 12.37 -19.15
CA SER A 270 32.39 13.07 -17.94
C SER A 270 33.35 12.76 -16.80
N ILE A 271 33.47 13.68 -15.85
CA ILE A 271 34.25 13.46 -14.63
C ILE A 271 33.27 13.03 -13.55
N VAL A 272 33.32 11.76 -13.17
CA VAL A 272 32.51 11.20 -12.08
C VAL A 272 33.46 10.81 -10.97
N ASN A 273 33.32 11.42 -9.79
CA ASN A 273 34.18 11.19 -8.62
C ASN A 273 35.69 11.33 -8.94
N GLY A 274 36.05 12.33 -9.74
CA GLY A 274 37.45 12.60 -10.12
C GLY A 274 38.03 11.65 -11.19
N LYS A 275 37.25 10.70 -11.73
CA LYS A 275 37.67 9.81 -12.81
C LYS A 275 36.99 10.18 -14.13
N LYS A 276 37.77 10.16 -15.22
CA LYS A 276 37.28 10.33 -16.59
C LYS A 276 36.53 9.07 -17.01
N VAL A 277 35.23 9.18 -17.22
CA VAL A 277 34.36 8.12 -17.74
C VAL A 277 34.02 8.48 -19.18
N LEU A 278 34.31 7.57 -20.13
CA LEU A 278 33.96 7.76 -21.54
C LEU A 278 32.51 7.31 -21.78
N PHE A 279 31.80 7.98 -22.67
CA PHE A 279 30.46 7.59 -23.12
C PHE A 279 30.23 7.99 -24.58
N ASP A 280 29.42 7.20 -25.28
CA ASP A 280 29.00 7.50 -26.64
C ASP A 280 27.97 8.64 -26.62
N ASN A 281 28.22 9.69 -27.40
CA ASN A 281 27.31 10.80 -27.64
C ASN A 281 26.76 10.68 -29.06
N PHE A 282 25.46 10.44 -29.17
CA PHE A 282 24.77 10.24 -30.44
C PHE A 282 24.20 11.57 -30.94
N GLN A 283 24.54 11.97 -32.17
CA GLN A 283 24.05 13.20 -32.80
C GLN A 283 22.76 12.95 -33.59
N GLY A 284 21.75 13.78 -33.36
CA GLY A 284 20.45 13.75 -34.05
C GLY A 284 19.29 13.32 -33.16
N ASN A 285 18.06 13.52 -33.65
CA ASN A 285 16.82 13.10 -32.97
C ASN A 285 16.55 11.61 -33.21
N PHE A 286 17.42 10.75 -32.71
CA PHE A 286 17.22 9.31 -32.79
C PHE A 286 17.20 8.73 -31.38
N TYR A 287 16.19 7.90 -31.09
CA TYR A 287 15.99 7.34 -29.77
C TYR A 287 15.54 5.89 -29.86
N PHE A 288 16.11 5.04 -29.00
CA PHE A 288 15.70 3.66 -28.82
C PHE A 288 15.08 3.46 -27.44
N GLY A 289 14.05 2.62 -27.39
CA GLY A 289 13.30 2.32 -26.19
C GLY A 289 12.25 3.37 -25.85
N THR A 290 11.94 3.49 -24.56
CA THR A 290 10.90 4.38 -24.02
C THR A 290 11.54 5.55 -23.30
N SER A 291 11.23 6.79 -23.69
CA SER A 291 11.68 7.99 -22.98
C SER A 291 10.54 8.69 -22.25
N PHE A 292 10.89 9.30 -21.11
CA PHE A 292 10.00 10.23 -20.45
C PHE A 292 10.20 11.65 -20.99
N GLY A 293 9.12 12.41 -21.05
CA GLY A 293 9.15 13.84 -21.34
C GLY A 293 9.90 14.59 -20.24
N MET A 294 10.82 15.46 -20.63
CA MET A 294 11.64 16.27 -19.71
C MET A 294 11.55 17.76 -20.09
N SER A 295 11.79 18.63 -19.12
CA SER A 295 11.93 20.07 -19.34
C SER A 295 13.26 20.59 -18.78
N VAL A 296 13.91 21.44 -19.55
CA VAL A 296 15.11 22.22 -19.15
C VAL A 296 14.82 23.71 -19.08
N ALA A 297 13.55 24.10 -19.22
CA ALA A 297 13.14 25.49 -19.15
C ALA A 297 13.54 26.10 -17.79
N ALA A 298 14.24 27.23 -17.81
CA ALA A 298 14.75 27.87 -16.60
C ALA A 298 13.66 28.17 -15.55
N ALA A 299 12.44 28.47 -16.00
CA ALA A 299 11.29 28.66 -15.11
C ALA A 299 10.89 27.35 -14.39
N ILE A 300 10.88 26.23 -15.11
CA ILE A 300 10.52 24.91 -14.56
C ILE A 300 11.60 24.40 -13.61
N LEU A 301 12.88 24.57 -13.94
CA LEU A 301 14.03 24.22 -13.09
C LEU A 301 14.05 24.99 -11.77
N LYS A 302 13.58 26.25 -11.76
CA LYS A 302 13.53 27.06 -10.55
C LYS A 302 12.45 26.61 -9.58
N GLU A 303 11.36 26.03 -10.08
CA GLU A 303 10.16 25.71 -9.31
C GLU A 303 10.08 24.24 -8.90
N ASN A 304 10.82 23.34 -9.57
CA ASN A 304 10.72 21.90 -9.34
C ASN A 304 12.08 21.30 -8.99
N THR A 305 12.04 20.22 -8.20
CA THR A 305 13.22 19.41 -7.89
C THR A 305 13.04 18.02 -8.47
N CYS A 306 14.04 17.53 -9.21
CA CYS A 306 14.02 16.21 -9.82
C CYS A 306 15.34 15.48 -9.54
N TYR A 307 15.27 14.16 -9.35
CA TYR A 307 16.40 13.28 -9.19
C TYR A 307 16.33 12.12 -10.18
N TYR A 308 17.48 11.49 -10.43
CA TYR A 308 17.56 10.25 -11.18
C TYR A 308 18.49 9.25 -10.50
N ARG A 309 18.29 7.97 -10.77
CA ARG A 309 19.22 6.89 -10.42
C ARG A 309 19.39 5.95 -11.62
N LEU A 310 20.55 5.31 -11.70
CA LEU A 310 20.93 4.46 -12.85
C LEU A 310 20.62 2.97 -12.66
N ASN A 311 20.21 2.57 -11.47
CA ASN A 311 19.70 1.25 -11.16
C ASN A 311 18.97 1.30 -9.81
N SER A 312 18.34 0.17 -9.46
CA SER A 312 17.47 0.02 -8.29
C SER A 312 18.10 0.33 -6.93
N PHE A 313 19.42 0.17 -6.78
CA PHE A 313 20.16 0.39 -5.52
C PHE A 313 21.26 1.44 -5.65
N GLY A 314 21.26 2.18 -6.75
CA GLY A 314 22.15 3.29 -7.01
C GLY A 314 21.78 4.52 -6.18
N GLN A 315 22.73 5.44 -6.04
CA GLN A 315 22.48 6.72 -5.40
C GLN A 315 21.55 7.59 -6.27
N TRP A 316 20.73 8.40 -5.62
CA TRP A 316 19.97 9.45 -6.28
C TRP A 316 20.88 10.65 -6.57
N TYR A 317 20.94 11.04 -7.84
CA TYR A 317 21.67 12.21 -8.31
C TYR A 317 20.69 13.32 -8.68
N PRO A 318 20.98 14.60 -8.35
CA PRO A 318 20.19 15.72 -8.84
C PRO A 318 20.11 15.68 -10.37
N SER A 319 18.90 15.80 -10.91
CA SER A 319 18.68 15.83 -12.35
C SER A 319 18.83 17.26 -12.87
N PRO A 320 19.57 17.48 -13.98
CA PRO A 320 19.66 18.79 -14.64
C PRO A 320 18.37 19.17 -15.40
N SER A 321 17.40 18.24 -15.47
CA SER A 321 16.12 18.41 -16.16
C SER A 321 14.98 17.93 -15.26
N ILE A 322 13.78 18.50 -15.45
CA ILE A 322 12.59 18.17 -14.67
C ILE A 322 11.71 17.20 -15.44
N LEU A 323 11.31 16.12 -14.78
CA LEU A 323 10.38 15.14 -15.33
C LEU A 323 9.00 15.77 -15.58
N ALA A 324 8.41 15.51 -16.74
CA ALA A 324 7.01 15.82 -17.02
C ALA A 324 6.14 14.70 -16.44
N ALA A 325 5.82 14.86 -15.17
CA ALA A 325 4.97 13.96 -14.42
C ALA A 325 4.07 14.75 -13.47
N ARG A 326 2.91 14.19 -13.19
CA ARG A 326 1.92 14.79 -12.30
C ARG A 326 1.15 13.71 -11.55
N VAL A 327 0.61 14.09 -10.41
CA VAL A 327 -0.29 13.27 -9.60
C VAL A 327 -1.55 14.07 -9.33
N ARG A 328 -2.69 13.44 -9.55
CA ARG A 328 -3.99 13.99 -9.20
C ARG A 328 -4.16 13.83 -7.69
N VAL A 329 -4.16 14.97 -7.00
CA VAL A 329 -4.38 15.07 -5.57
C VAL A 329 -5.78 15.61 -5.29
N GLY A 330 -6.40 15.15 -4.23
CA GLY A 330 -7.70 15.59 -3.77
C GLY A 330 -7.78 15.68 -2.25
N GLU A 331 -8.66 16.55 -1.78
CA GLU A 331 -9.24 16.45 -0.44
C GLU A 331 -10.30 15.34 -0.48
N TRP A 332 -10.38 14.48 0.54
CA TRP A 332 -11.64 13.78 0.75
C TRP A 332 -12.64 14.78 1.31
N VAL A 333 -13.67 15.04 0.54
CA VAL A 333 -14.97 15.49 1.03
C VAL A 333 -15.82 14.20 1.10
N ASP A 334 -16.70 13.98 2.13
CA ASP A 334 -17.65 12.86 2.62
C ASP A 334 -19.06 12.44 1.96
N SER A 335 -19.22 11.22 1.43
CA SER A 335 -20.37 10.41 0.93
C SER A 335 -19.94 8.96 0.70
N ASN A 336 -20.36 8.21 1.68
CA ASN A 336 -21.09 6.98 1.60
C ASN A 336 -20.56 5.85 0.72
N ILE A 337 -19.24 5.59 0.68
CA ILE A 337 -18.73 4.20 0.68
C ILE A 337 -17.40 4.13 1.45
N LYS A 338 -17.43 3.69 2.71
CA LYS A 338 -16.23 3.36 3.50
C LYS A 338 -15.86 1.88 3.32
N VAL A 339 -14.60 1.57 3.00
CA VAL A 339 -14.12 0.18 2.93
C VAL A 339 -13.44 -0.16 4.25
N ILE A 340 -13.94 -1.19 4.95
CA ILE A 340 -13.34 -1.68 6.19
C ILE A 340 -12.14 -2.55 5.82
N PRO A 341 -10.92 -2.30 6.35
CA PRO A 341 -9.75 -3.10 6.03
C PRO A 341 -9.83 -4.52 6.64
N GLU A 342 -9.48 -5.54 5.86
CA GLU A 342 -9.41 -6.94 6.32
C GLU A 342 -8.39 -7.14 7.45
N VAL A 343 -8.70 -8.04 8.39
CA VAL A 343 -7.85 -8.32 9.55
C VAL A 343 -6.70 -9.24 9.14
N ALA A 344 -5.49 -8.68 9.13
CA ALA A 344 -4.25 -9.38 8.83
C ALA A 344 -3.59 -9.91 10.10
N ASP A 345 -3.26 -11.21 10.09
CA ASP A 345 -2.45 -11.90 11.10
C ASP A 345 -0.96 -11.62 10.86
N GLU A 346 -0.25 -11.07 11.85
CA GLU A 346 1.19 -10.73 11.73
C GLU A 346 1.99 -11.03 13.00
N SER A 347 3.22 -11.51 12.83
CA SER A 347 4.20 -11.78 13.88
C SER A 347 5.07 -10.55 14.19
N LEU A 348 5.54 -10.46 15.44
CA LEU A 348 6.26 -9.30 16.01
C LEU A 348 7.67 -9.09 15.41
N PRO A 349 8.18 -7.84 15.39
CA PRO A 349 9.54 -7.52 14.94
C PRO A 349 10.64 -7.98 15.93
N ASN A 350 11.86 -8.16 15.40
CA ASN A 350 13.00 -8.81 16.06
C ASN A 350 13.69 -8.03 17.20
N GLU A 351 13.27 -6.81 17.55
CA GLU A 351 13.75 -6.12 18.76
C GLU A 351 12.77 -5.00 19.17
N VAL A 352 12.02 -5.23 20.25
CA VAL A 352 11.11 -4.27 20.89
C VAL A 352 11.85 -3.64 22.06
N LEU A 353 12.02 -2.31 22.07
CA LEU A 353 12.77 -1.62 23.12
C LEU A 353 11.98 -1.41 24.41
N SER A 354 10.65 -1.30 24.31
CA SER A 354 9.74 -1.13 25.44
C SER A 354 8.30 -1.41 25.03
N TYR A 355 7.57 -2.14 25.86
CA TYR A 355 6.11 -2.22 25.82
C TYR A 355 5.54 -1.19 26.79
N TYR A 356 4.55 -0.43 26.37
CA TYR A 356 3.76 0.39 27.28
C TYR A 356 2.50 -0.39 27.64
N SER A 357 2.44 -0.93 28.87
CA SER A 357 1.17 -1.43 29.41
C SER A 357 0.29 -0.23 29.73
N LEU A 358 -0.93 -0.23 29.22
CA LEU A 358 -1.94 0.75 29.58
C LEU A 358 -2.21 0.59 31.08
N ASN A 359 -1.86 1.60 31.88
CA ASN A 359 -2.36 1.66 33.26
C ASN A 359 -3.87 1.87 33.16
N THR A 360 -4.61 0.81 33.43
CA THR A 360 -6.06 0.83 33.64
C THR A 360 -6.38 1.61 34.90
N GLU A 361 -6.48 2.93 34.78
CA GLU A 361 -7.37 3.67 35.68
C GLU A 361 -8.79 3.53 35.12
N GLU A 362 -9.60 2.78 35.89
CA GLU A 362 -11.02 2.47 35.69
C GLU A 362 -11.35 1.45 34.60
N SER A 363 -11.00 0.19 34.87
CA SER A 363 -11.86 -0.93 34.46
C SER A 363 -13.22 -0.78 35.15
N ALA A 364 -14.19 -0.21 34.44
CA ALA A 364 -15.59 -0.32 34.84
C ALA A 364 -16.00 -1.79 34.71
N GLU A 365 -16.04 -2.50 35.84
CA GLU A 365 -16.81 -3.73 35.96
C GLU A 365 -18.27 -3.37 35.64
N ILE A 366 -18.80 -3.84 34.51
CA ILE A 366 -20.24 -3.84 34.26
C ILE A 366 -20.66 -5.30 34.17
N GLY A 367 -21.39 -5.70 35.21
CA GLY A 367 -21.93 -7.03 35.39
C GLY A 367 -23.04 -7.36 34.41
N ASN A 368 -23.44 -8.63 34.51
CA ASN A 368 -24.56 -9.24 33.82
C ASN A 368 -25.72 -8.27 33.54
N THR A 369 -26.09 -8.21 32.27
CA THR A 369 -27.43 -7.92 31.72
C THR A 369 -28.52 -7.63 32.76
N GLU A 370 -28.56 -6.43 33.31
CA GLU A 370 -29.76 -5.80 33.87
C GLU A 370 -29.70 -4.31 33.57
N GLU A 371 -30.83 -3.75 33.12
CA GLU A 371 -31.02 -2.34 32.77
C GLU A 371 -30.44 -1.42 33.85
N ILE A 372 -29.41 -0.63 33.50
CA ILE A 372 -28.95 0.47 34.37
C ILE A 372 -29.70 1.75 33.95
N GLU A 373 -30.24 2.43 34.95
CA GLU A 373 -31.22 3.54 34.95
C GLU A 373 -30.91 4.80 34.08
N SER A 374 -29.93 4.75 33.17
CA SER A 374 -29.58 5.86 32.25
C SER A 374 -30.04 5.67 30.80
N GLY A 375 -30.53 4.48 30.42
CA GLY A 375 -30.95 4.18 29.04
C GLY A 375 -29.80 4.14 28.01
N GLN A 376 -28.55 4.14 28.47
CA GLN A 376 -27.36 4.02 27.61
C GLN A 376 -26.99 2.55 27.39
N ILE A 377 -26.77 2.17 26.14
CA ILE A 377 -26.38 0.81 25.75
C ILE A 377 -24.87 0.79 25.53
N PHE A 378 -24.19 -0.26 25.95
CA PHE A 378 -22.74 -0.46 25.76
C PHE A 378 -22.47 -1.86 25.21
N PHE A 379 -21.23 -2.11 24.80
CA PHE A 379 -20.75 -3.45 24.48
C PHE A 379 -20.97 -4.39 25.68
N SER A 380 -21.45 -5.61 25.43
CA SER A 380 -21.64 -6.66 26.43
C SER A 380 -20.31 -7.26 26.90
N GLN A 381 -19.30 -7.22 26.05
CA GLN A 381 -17.93 -7.61 26.35
C GLN A 381 -16.96 -6.64 25.67
N ARG A 382 -15.87 -6.28 26.36
CA ARG A 382 -14.79 -5.47 25.80
C ARG A 382 -13.50 -6.28 25.72
N LYS A 383 -12.75 -6.06 24.65
CA LYS A 383 -11.40 -6.61 24.52
C LYS A 383 -10.49 -6.00 25.58
N SER A 384 -9.71 -6.84 26.27
CA SER A 384 -8.86 -6.44 27.38
C SER A 384 -7.68 -5.55 26.98
N GLU A 385 -6.98 -5.91 25.90
CA GLU A 385 -5.85 -5.15 25.34
C GLU A 385 -6.07 -4.95 23.83
N PRO A 386 -6.92 -3.99 23.43
CA PRO A 386 -7.23 -3.78 22.03
C PRO A 386 -6.08 -3.11 21.28
N LEU A 387 -5.32 -2.23 21.92
CA LEU A 387 -4.16 -1.56 21.34
C LEU A 387 -2.86 -1.95 22.04
N GLU A 388 -1.86 -2.29 21.24
CA GLU A 388 -0.49 -2.49 21.67
C GLU A 388 0.38 -1.36 21.10
N ILE A 389 1.07 -0.61 21.96
CA ILE A 389 1.95 0.49 21.53
C ILE A 389 3.40 0.12 21.80
N TYR A 390 4.22 0.22 20.76
CA TYR A 390 5.63 -0.12 20.82
C TYR A 390 6.49 0.87 20.04
N VAL A 391 7.75 0.93 20.43
CA VAL A 391 8.74 1.84 19.86
C VAL A 391 9.91 1.05 19.30
N SER A 392 10.25 1.33 18.05
CA SER A 392 11.47 0.85 17.41
C SER A 392 12.49 1.98 17.33
N ARG A 393 13.78 1.62 17.33
CA ARG A 393 14.86 2.57 17.08
C ARG A 393 15.69 2.11 15.90
N ASP A 394 15.94 3.03 14.98
CA ASP A 394 16.92 2.87 13.91
C ASP A 394 17.88 4.07 13.95
N ASN A 395 19.15 3.82 14.28
CA ASN A 395 20.18 4.85 14.46
C ASN A 395 19.75 5.98 15.43
N ASN A 396 19.55 7.19 14.88
CA ASN A 396 19.13 8.39 15.57
C ASN A 396 17.62 8.63 15.46
N ARG A 397 16.81 7.62 15.15
CA ARG A 397 15.35 7.78 15.02
C ARG A 397 14.62 6.81 15.91
N LEU A 398 13.64 7.32 16.65
CA LEU A 398 12.60 6.56 17.34
C LEU A 398 11.36 6.55 16.46
N SER A 399 10.76 5.39 16.27
CA SER A 399 9.53 5.20 15.50
C SER A 399 8.48 4.53 16.38
N PHE A 400 7.39 5.24 16.63
CA PHE A 400 6.26 4.78 17.44
C PHE A 400 5.24 4.10 16.55
N TYR A 401 4.71 2.98 17.03
CA TYR A 401 3.70 2.19 16.36
C TYR A 401 2.57 1.85 17.32
N ALA A 402 1.35 1.75 16.81
CA ALA A 402 0.24 1.07 17.46
C ALA A 402 -0.09 -0.18 16.66
N ARG A 403 -0.53 -1.23 17.34
CA ARG A 403 -1.15 -2.40 16.74
C ARG A 403 -2.51 -2.60 17.39
N ASN A 404 -3.56 -2.50 16.60
CA ASN A 404 -4.91 -2.81 17.00
C ASN A 404 -5.19 -4.30 16.77
N HIS A 405 -5.49 -5.03 17.85
CA HIS A 405 -5.81 -6.45 17.85
C HIS A 405 -7.32 -6.73 17.76
N GLY A 406 -8.14 -5.68 17.74
CA GLY A 406 -9.60 -5.75 17.57
C GLY A 406 -10.06 -5.47 16.13
N PHE A 407 -11.38 -5.47 15.94
CA PHE A 407 -12.04 -5.17 14.66
C PHE A 407 -12.55 -3.73 14.55
N TYR A 408 -12.63 -3.03 15.68
CA TYR A 408 -13.10 -1.64 15.74
C TYR A 408 -11.91 -0.67 15.75
N PRO A 409 -12.00 0.50 15.09
CA PRO A 409 -10.99 1.52 15.20
C PRO A 409 -10.97 2.15 16.59
N TYR A 410 -9.81 2.66 16.99
CA TYR A 410 -9.63 3.38 18.24
C TYR A 410 -9.05 4.76 17.99
N GLN A 411 -9.61 5.78 18.61
CA GLN A 411 -8.95 7.07 18.79
C GLN A 411 -7.86 6.90 19.83
N LEU A 412 -6.65 7.30 19.50
CA LEU A 412 -5.45 7.18 20.32
C LEU A 412 -4.80 8.55 20.47
N GLN A 413 -4.78 9.08 21.69
CA GLN A 413 -4.05 10.29 22.04
C GLN A 413 -2.73 9.91 22.72
N LEU A 414 -1.62 10.36 22.12
CA LEU A 414 -0.29 10.30 22.73
C LEU A 414 0.06 11.67 23.33
N ARG A 415 0.38 11.70 24.62
CA ARG A 415 0.86 12.88 25.32
C ARG A 415 2.31 12.68 25.75
N PHE A 416 3.18 13.51 25.21
CA PHE A 416 4.60 13.50 25.50
C PHE A 416 4.92 14.60 26.51
N SER A 417 5.71 14.26 27.52
CA SER A 417 6.26 15.21 28.48
C SER A 417 7.74 14.92 28.75
N ASN A 418 8.44 15.86 29.39
CA ASN A 418 9.88 15.74 29.67
C ASN A 418 10.76 15.39 28.44
N VAL A 419 10.33 15.79 27.24
CA VAL A 419 11.03 15.50 25.98
C VAL A 419 12.37 16.21 25.93
N ARG A 420 13.46 15.46 25.77
CA ARG A 420 14.84 15.95 25.69
C ARG A 420 15.58 15.27 24.55
N ASN A 421 16.36 16.05 23.81
CA ASN A 421 17.19 15.59 22.70
C ASN A 421 16.39 14.84 21.60
N LEU A 422 15.15 15.27 21.34
CA LEU A 422 14.26 14.69 20.34
C LEU A 422 13.54 15.78 19.55
N GLU A 423 13.44 15.60 18.23
CA GLU A 423 12.69 16.46 17.31
C GLU A 423 11.77 15.65 16.38
N PRO A 424 10.60 16.17 15.99
CA PRO A 424 10.03 17.44 16.41
C PRO A 424 9.60 17.41 17.90
N LEU A 425 9.56 18.57 18.55
CA LEU A 425 8.99 18.68 19.89
C LEU A 425 7.48 18.47 19.79
N VAL A 426 7.03 17.26 20.11
CA VAL A 426 5.60 16.89 20.16
C VAL A 426 5.16 16.92 21.62
N THR A 427 4.02 17.54 21.92
CA THR A 427 3.43 17.55 23.28
C THR A 427 2.18 16.68 23.35
N VAL A 428 1.32 16.76 22.33
CA VAL A 428 0.14 15.92 22.19
C VAL A 428 -0.05 15.62 20.71
N LYS A 429 -0.42 14.38 20.38
CA LYS A 429 -0.80 13.99 19.02
C LYS A 429 -1.90 12.94 19.06
N ASP A 430 -2.95 13.17 18.28
CA ASP A 430 -4.10 12.27 18.17
C ASP A 430 -3.98 11.43 16.90
N PHE A 431 -4.42 10.19 16.99
CA PHE A 431 -4.42 9.21 15.92
C PHE A 431 -5.76 8.48 15.89
N LEU A 432 -6.18 8.06 14.72
CA LEU A 432 -7.21 7.03 14.56
C LEU A 432 -6.50 5.74 14.15
N VAL A 433 -6.74 4.64 14.84
CA VAL A 433 -6.05 3.36 14.67
C VAL A 433 -7.07 2.27 14.34
N TYR A 434 -7.20 1.94 13.06
CA TYR A 434 -7.98 0.83 12.54
C TYR A 434 -7.27 -0.52 12.81
N PRO A 435 -7.96 -1.65 12.60
CA PRO A 435 -7.40 -2.98 12.84
C PRO A 435 -5.99 -3.21 12.25
N GLY A 436 -5.12 -3.80 13.08
CA GLY A 436 -3.70 -4.08 12.89
C GLY A 436 -2.77 -2.88 13.05
N ARG A 437 -1.63 -2.87 12.33
CA ARG A 437 -0.52 -1.95 12.65
C ARG A 437 -0.65 -0.57 11.97
N LYS A 438 -0.43 0.49 12.76
CA LYS A 438 -0.27 1.88 12.31
C LYS A 438 1.06 2.45 12.80
N GLN A 439 1.81 3.13 11.93
CA GLN A 439 2.91 4.00 12.37
C GLN A 439 2.35 5.33 12.86
N LEU A 440 2.71 5.72 14.08
CA LEU A 440 2.15 6.91 14.73
C LEU A 440 3.01 8.13 14.40
N LEU A 441 4.27 8.14 14.84
CA LEU A 441 5.18 9.26 14.62
C LEU A 441 6.64 8.83 14.72
N ASN A 442 7.51 9.68 14.20
CA ASN A 442 8.95 9.56 14.34
C ASN A 442 9.49 10.72 15.17
N LEU A 443 10.43 10.42 16.06
CA LEU A 443 11.24 11.41 16.76
C LEU A 443 12.72 11.15 16.45
N ASP A 444 13.40 12.15 15.92
CA ASP A 444 14.82 12.14 15.62
C ASP A 444 15.63 12.65 16.82
N VAL A 445 16.67 11.92 17.18
CA VAL A 445 17.67 12.31 18.18
C VAL A 445 18.56 13.40 17.58
N VAL A 446 18.53 14.59 18.19
CA VAL A 446 19.17 15.80 17.66
C VAL A 446 20.69 15.74 17.80
N TYR A 447 21.17 15.35 18.98
CA TYR A 447 22.58 15.23 19.33
C TYR A 447 22.92 13.77 19.55
N SER A 448 23.45 13.13 18.51
CA SER A 448 23.76 11.69 18.48
C SER A 448 24.98 11.29 19.31
N ASP A 449 25.79 12.27 19.68
CA ASP A 449 26.97 12.19 20.53
C ASP A 449 26.64 12.34 22.03
N VAL A 450 25.39 12.64 22.37
CA VAL A 450 24.89 12.73 23.74
C VAL A 450 24.02 11.50 24.03
N GLU A 451 24.47 10.64 24.95
CA GLU A 451 23.87 9.30 25.16
C GLU A 451 22.40 9.30 25.62
N ASN A 452 21.85 10.42 26.11
CA ASN A 452 20.56 10.42 26.80
C ASN A 452 19.52 11.32 26.09
N TYR A 453 18.71 10.74 25.19
CA TYR A 453 17.38 11.27 24.90
C TYR A 453 16.39 10.78 25.97
N HIS A 454 15.34 11.56 26.21
CA HIS A 454 14.34 11.23 27.22
C HIS A 454 12.97 11.72 26.80
N TYR A 455 11.93 10.98 27.17
CA TYR A 455 10.53 11.40 27.06
C TYR A 455 9.72 10.56 28.04
N ASP A 456 8.66 11.15 28.57
CA ASP A 456 7.58 10.45 29.24
C ASP A 456 6.39 10.39 28.28
N LEU A 457 5.74 9.23 28.18
CA LEU A 457 4.58 9.01 27.33
C LEU A 457 3.37 8.63 28.17
N SER A 458 2.28 9.38 28.00
CA SER A 458 0.95 9.04 28.49
C SER A 458 0.03 8.77 27.30
N ILE A 459 -0.82 7.77 27.42
CA ILE A 459 -1.71 7.29 26.36
C ILE A 459 -3.14 7.39 26.86
N LYS A 460 -4.03 7.88 25.99
CA LYS A 460 -5.48 7.75 26.17
C LYS A 460 -6.07 7.12 24.91
N GLU A 461 -6.93 6.14 25.07
CA GLU A 461 -7.61 5.48 23.95
C GLU A 461 -9.12 5.46 24.12
N GLU A 462 -9.83 5.41 23.00
CA GLU A 462 -11.28 5.38 22.96
C GLU A 462 -11.77 4.64 21.70
N ILE A 463 -12.64 3.65 21.86
CA ILE A 463 -13.18 2.88 20.73
C ILE A 463 -14.10 3.75 19.86
N GLY A 464 -14.00 3.60 18.54
CA GLY A 464 -14.84 4.25 17.55
C GLY A 464 -14.13 5.33 16.73
N ASP A 465 -14.59 5.50 15.49
CA ASP A 465 -14.17 6.58 14.59
C ASP A 465 -15.17 7.75 14.71
N PRO A 466 -14.73 8.97 15.07
CA PRO A 466 -15.63 10.10 15.29
C PRO A 466 -16.27 10.62 13.99
N SER A 467 -15.77 10.19 12.84
CA SER A 467 -16.37 10.48 11.54
C SER A 467 -17.48 9.50 11.15
N TRP A 468 -17.66 8.38 11.87
CA TRP A 468 -18.75 7.45 11.62
C TRP A 468 -20.11 8.07 11.91
N LYS A 469 -21.03 7.85 10.97
CA LYS A 469 -22.40 8.34 11.01
C LYS A 469 -23.28 7.33 10.28
N ALA A 470 -24.22 6.74 11.02
CA ALA A 470 -25.16 5.78 10.48
C ALA A 470 -25.90 6.34 9.26
N GLU A 471 -25.88 5.57 8.17
CA GLU A 471 -26.72 5.82 7.00
C GLU A 471 -28.11 5.24 7.27
N THR A 472 -28.98 6.00 7.96
CA THR A 472 -30.29 5.52 8.41
C THR A 472 -31.25 5.11 7.29
N LEU A 473 -30.97 5.54 6.05
CA LEU A 473 -31.75 5.22 4.85
C LEU A 473 -31.07 4.16 3.97
N PHE A 474 -29.95 3.58 4.43
CA PHE A 474 -29.27 2.55 3.66
C PHE A 474 -30.19 1.33 3.47
N PRO A 475 -30.37 0.84 2.23
CA PRO A 475 -31.23 -0.31 1.94
C PRO A 475 -30.55 -1.63 2.31
N TYR A 476 -30.97 -2.27 3.41
CA TYR A 476 -30.52 -3.61 3.78
C TYR A 476 -31.33 -4.69 3.05
N LEU A 477 -30.68 -5.77 2.62
CA LEU A 477 -31.39 -6.98 2.21
C LEU A 477 -32.15 -7.57 3.40
N THR A 478 -33.17 -8.39 3.14
CA THR A 478 -33.75 -9.23 4.19
C THR A 478 -32.75 -10.33 4.61
N PRO A 479 -32.83 -10.88 5.85
CA PRO A 479 -31.87 -11.87 6.34
C PRO A 479 -31.94 -13.23 5.64
N VAL A 480 -32.80 -13.43 4.64
CA VAL A 480 -33.01 -14.68 3.91
C VAL A 480 -33.16 -14.43 2.39
N LEU A 481 -32.44 -15.19 1.55
CA LEU A 481 -32.43 -14.94 0.08
C LEU A 481 -33.56 -15.62 -0.70
N GLN A 482 -34.00 -16.79 -0.22
CA GLN A 482 -35.06 -17.55 -0.86
C GLN A 482 -36.16 -17.73 0.16
N VAL A 483 -37.27 -17.05 -0.08
CA VAL A 483 -38.47 -17.18 0.72
C VAL A 483 -38.92 -18.64 0.64
N ARG A 484 -38.78 -19.40 1.72
CA ARG A 484 -39.69 -20.53 1.95
C ARG A 484 -41.00 -19.95 2.41
N LYS A 485 -41.79 -19.71 1.37
CA LYS A 485 -43.17 -19.30 1.32
C LYS A 485 -43.96 -19.81 2.53
N THR A 486 -44.69 -18.92 3.19
CA THR A 486 -46.02 -19.27 3.76
C THR A 486 -46.83 -20.09 2.73
N GLU A 487 -47.96 -20.70 3.08
CA GLU A 487 -48.86 -21.32 2.07
C GLU A 487 -49.13 -20.41 0.85
N ASN A 488 -48.97 -19.07 1.00
CA ASN A 488 -49.15 -18.06 -0.04
C ASN A 488 -47.89 -17.42 -0.64
N GLY A 489 -46.66 -17.71 -0.18
CA GLY A 489 -45.46 -17.17 -0.86
C GLY A 489 -44.58 -16.17 -0.13
N LYS A 490 -45.06 -15.57 0.96
CA LYS A 490 -44.54 -14.30 1.49
C LYS A 490 -43.72 -14.44 2.78
N LEU A 491 -42.82 -13.50 3.04
CA LEU A 491 -42.06 -13.35 4.29
C LEU A 491 -42.90 -12.72 5.40
N LYS A 492 -42.69 -13.11 6.67
CA LYS A 492 -43.31 -12.47 7.84
C LYS A 492 -42.25 -11.89 8.77
N GLY A 493 -42.38 -10.63 9.12
CA GLY A 493 -41.52 -9.93 10.09
C GLY A 493 -42.34 -9.18 11.14
N THR A 494 -41.71 -8.91 12.28
CA THR A 494 -42.22 -8.03 13.36
C THR A 494 -41.30 -6.83 13.54
N SER A 495 -41.36 -6.15 14.70
CA SER A 495 -40.58 -4.96 15.03
C SER A 495 -39.20 -5.20 15.65
N ASP A 496 -38.68 -6.42 15.82
CA ASP A 496 -37.21 -6.61 15.87
C ASP A 496 -36.74 -7.93 15.24
N SER A 497 -37.61 -8.59 14.46
CA SER A 497 -37.35 -9.97 14.05
C SER A 497 -38.03 -10.40 12.76
N PHE A 498 -37.45 -11.39 12.10
CA PHE A 498 -38.04 -12.11 10.98
C PHE A 498 -38.40 -13.52 11.41
N ILE A 499 -39.59 -13.99 11.04
CA ILE A 499 -39.99 -15.38 11.26
C ILE A 499 -39.25 -16.24 10.23
N VAL A 500 -38.52 -17.24 10.71
CA VAL A 500 -37.74 -18.18 9.89
C VAL A 500 -38.05 -19.60 10.34
N GLU A 501 -37.92 -20.58 9.46
CA GLU A 501 -37.96 -21.98 9.88
C GLU A 501 -36.63 -22.37 10.50
N ASN A 502 -36.65 -23.41 11.33
CA ASN A 502 -35.40 -23.99 11.82
C ASN A 502 -34.58 -24.49 10.62
N SER A 503 -33.28 -24.17 10.61
CA SER A 503 -32.33 -24.49 9.55
C SER A 503 -32.51 -23.72 8.24
N ASP A 504 -33.20 -22.58 8.22
CA ASP A 504 -33.14 -21.66 7.09
C ASP A 504 -31.76 -21.00 6.95
N TRP A 505 -31.36 -20.67 5.72
CA TRP A 505 -30.12 -19.96 5.48
C TRP A 505 -30.26 -18.47 5.82
N ILE A 506 -29.49 -18.02 6.80
CA ILE A 506 -29.33 -16.62 7.12
C ILE A 506 -28.19 -16.03 6.28
N VAL A 507 -28.39 -14.83 5.75
CA VAL A 507 -27.44 -14.15 4.89
C VAL A 507 -27.07 -12.77 5.38
N ALA A 508 -25.89 -12.30 4.95
CA ALA A 508 -25.44 -10.94 5.22
C ALA A 508 -26.38 -9.96 4.53
N MET A 509 -26.94 -9.03 5.29
CA MET A 509 -27.92 -8.07 4.78
C MET A 509 -27.27 -6.85 4.09
N ARG A 510 -26.00 -6.59 4.41
CA ARG A 510 -25.18 -5.49 3.90
C ARG A 510 -23.71 -5.91 3.90
N LYS A 511 -22.88 -5.28 3.06
CA LYS A 511 -21.44 -5.54 3.05
C LYS A 511 -20.83 -5.18 4.40
N GLY A 512 -19.91 -6.00 4.90
CA GLY A 512 -19.22 -5.68 6.14
C GLY A 512 -18.18 -6.71 6.54
N ILE A 513 -17.57 -6.49 7.69
CA ILE A 513 -16.63 -7.43 8.30
C ILE A 513 -17.33 -8.14 9.46
N VAL A 514 -17.21 -9.47 9.50
CA VAL A 514 -17.65 -10.27 10.64
C VAL A 514 -16.75 -9.94 11.84
N THR A 515 -17.28 -9.26 12.85
CA THR A 515 -16.52 -8.88 14.05
C THR A 515 -16.68 -9.87 15.19
N CYS A 516 -17.80 -10.59 15.19
CA CYS A 516 -18.15 -11.53 16.24
C CYS A 516 -18.89 -12.74 15.68
N MET A 517 -18.64 -13.90 16.28
CA MET A 517 -19.29 -15.16 15.92
C MET A 517 -20.05 -15.74 17.11
N PRO A 518 -21.14 -16.50 16.85
CA PRO A 518 -21.86 -17.21 17.90
C PRO A 518 -20.91 -18.16 18.64
N HIS A 519 -21.01 -18.14 19.96
CA HIS A 519 -20.23 -18.97 20.90
C HIS A 519 -18.71 -18.73 20.87
N ASP A 520 -18.25 -17.63 20.26
CA ASP A 520 -16.86 -17.20 20.40
C ASP A 520 -16.62 -16.65 21.80
N ASN A 521 -15.89 -17.42 22.61
CA ASN A 521 -15.52 -17.08 23.99
C ASN A 521 -14.14 -16.40 24.07
N GLY A 522 -13.63 -15.89 22.94
CA GLY A 522 -12.36 -15.18 22.88
C GLY A 522 -12.37 -13.82 23.59
N ASP A 523 -11.18 -13.24 23.73
CA ASP A 523 -11.00 -11.86 24.18
C ASP A 523 -11.31 -10.88 23.04
N MET A 524 -12.53 -10.38 23.02
CA MET A 524 -13.08 -9.57 21.92
C MET A 524 -14.07 -8.52 22.39
N ASP A 525 -14.35 -7.55 21.52
CA ASP A 525 -15.45 -6.61 21.68
C ASP A 525 -16.73 -7.25 21.13
N ARG A 526 -17.77 -7.39 21.96
CA ARG A 526 -19.08 -7.97 21.62
C ARG A 526 -20.21 -7.01 21.98
N ILE A 527 -21.20 -6.87 21.11
CA ILE A 527 -22.39 -6.04 21.35
C ILE A 527 -23.56 -6.88 21.83
N GLY A 528 -23.86 -7.97 21.13
CA GLY A 528 -25.00 -8.84 21.38
C GLY A 528 -24.75 -9.89 22.47
N SER A 529 -25.56 -10.93 22.45
CA SER A 529 -25.44 -12.08 23.35
C SER A 529 -24.25 -12.97 22.97
N ASP A 530 -23.97 -14.01 23.77
CA ASP A 530 -23.00 -15.06 23.43
C ASP A 530 -23.36 -15.82 22.15
N ARG A 531 -24.58 -15.65 21.61
CA ARG A 531 -25.07 -16.27 20.37
C ARG A 531 -25.11 -15.30 19.18
N SER A 532 -24.67 -14.06 19.38
CA SER A 532 -24.69 -13.07 18.31
C SER A 532 -23.64 -13.38 17.24
N LEU A 533 -24.04 -13.20 15.99
CA LEU A 533 -23.12 -12.93 14.89
C LEU A 533 -23.18 -11.43 14.61
N GLU A 534 -22.02 -10.78 14.50
CA GLU A 534 -21.95 -9.32 14.35
C GLU A 534 -21.19 -8.94 13.09
N ILE A 535 -21.74 -7.99 12.34
CA ILE A 535 -21.15 -7.47 11.11
C ILE A 535 -21.00 -5.96 11.25
N LEU A 536 -19.75 -5.49 11.28
CA LEU A 536 -19.43 -4.06 11.20
C LEU A 536 -19.55 -3.60 9.75
N HIS A 537 -20.21 -2.46 9.55
CA HIS A 537 -20.42 -1.80 8.27
C HIS A 537 -19.53 -0.58 8.10
N ALA A 538 -19.39 -0.18 6.84
CA ALA A 538 -18.64 0.97 6.37
C ALA A 538 -18.88 2.24 7.22
N ASP A 539 -20.15 2.55 7.46
CA ASP A 539 -20.61 3.77 8.14
C ASP A 539 -20.42 3.72 9.67
N GLY A 540 -19.86 2.64 10.21
CA GLY A 540 -19.65 2.43 11.64
C GLY A 540 -20.85 1.82 12.36
N THR A 541 -21.89 1.44 11.62
CA THR A 541 -22.98 0.66 12.20
C THR A 541 -22.60 -0.81 12.32
N VAL A 542 -23.13 -1.49 13.32
CA VAL A 542 -22.95 -2.93 13.51
C VAL A 542 -24.31 -3.59 13.48
N MET A 543 -24.50 -4.52 12.54
CA MET A 543 -25.67 -5.38 12.52
C MET A 543 -25.40 -6.60 13.40
N VAL A 544 -26.24 -6.78 14.40
CA VAL A 544 -26.24 -7.92 15.32
C VAL A 544 -27.35 -8.87 14.89
N TYR A 545 -26.97 -10.12 14.59
CA TYR A 545 -27.89 -11.21 14.26
C TYR A 545 -27.98 -12.15 15.46
N GLU A 546 -29.15 -12.21 16.09
CA GLU A 546 -29.44 -13.18 17.15
C GLU A 546 -30.28 -14.33 16.58
N GLY A 547 -29.84 -15.57 16.80
CA GLY A 547 -30.52 -16.75 16.27
C GLY A 547 -29.80 -17.46 15.12
N VAL A 548 -28.54 -17.09 14.83
CA VAL A 548 -27.67 -17.81 13.88
C VAL A 548 -26.83 -18.84 14.64
N ASP A 549 -26.81 -20.07 14.15
CA ASP A 549 -25.92 -21.13 14.65
C ASP A 549 -25.15 -21.71 13.46
N SER A 550 -25.43 -22.94 13.01
CA SER A 550 -24.60 -23.72 12.08
C SER A 550 -23.96 -22.90 10.95
N LEU A 551 -22.74 -22.42 11.19
CA LEU A 551 -22.08 -21.38 10.41
C LEU A 551 -21.70 -21.89 9.02
N SER A 552 -21.68 -20.98 8.05
CA SER A 552 -21.18 -21.31 6.72
C SER A 552 -19.74 -21.81 6.77
N PRO A 553 -19.39 -22.84 5.99
CA PRO A 553 -18.02 -23.34 5.94
C PRO A 553 -17.02 -22.24 5.55
N GLY A 554 -15.98 -22.09 6.37
CA GLY A 554 -14.90 -21.12 6.15
C GLY A 554 -15.19 -19.70 6.61
N LEU A 555 -16.40 -19.41 7.12
CA LEU A 555 -16.71 -18.12 7.72
C LEU A 555 -16.03 -18.00 9.10
N GLN A 556 -15.30 -16.91 9.29
CA GLN A 556 -14.57 -16.59 10.52
C GLN A 556 -14.62 -15.08 10.78
N THR A 557 -14.34 -14.67 12.01
CA THR A 557 -14.12 -13.25 12.34
C THR A 557 -13.02 -12.66 11.45
N GLY A 558 -13.18 -11.41 11.02
CA GLY A 558 -12.30 -10.72 10.09
C GLY A 558 -12.61 -10.96 8.61
N ASN A 559 -13.49 -11.92 8.27
CA ASN A 559 -13.92 -12.11 6.90
C ASN A 559 -14.80 -10.94 6.43
N THR A 560 -14.54 -10.47 5.21
CA THR A 560 -15.47 -9.60 4.49
C THR A 560 -16.62 -10.43 3.92
N VAL A 561 -17.85 -10.01 4.19
CA VAL A 561 -19.07 -10.59 3.61
C VAL A 561 -19.77 -9.57 2.72
N LEU A 562 -20.37 -10.06 1.64
CA LEU A 562 -21.17 -9.27 0.70
C LEU A 562 -22.66 -9.49 0.96
N PRO A 563 -23.54 -8.55 0.57
CA PRO A 563 -24.97 -8.76 0.65
C PRO A 563 -25.37 -10.07 -0.04
N GLY A 564 -26.02 -10.94 0.72
CA GLY A 564 -26.44 -12.28 0.29
C GLY A 564 -25.44 -13.41 0.49
N ASP A 565 -24.23 -13.15 0.98
CA ASP A 565 -23.36 -14.24 1.42
C ASP A 565 -24.01 -14.98 2.59
N ARG A 566 -23.94 -16.31 2.56
CA ARG A 566 -24.51 -17.16 3.62
C ARG A 566 -23.68 -17.01 4.88
N LEU A 567 -24.33 -16.67 6.00
CA LEU A 567 -23.71 -16.56 7.31
C LEU A 567 -23.78 -17.88 8.08
N GLY A 568 -24.95 -18.49 8.09
CA GLY A 568 -25.20 -19.71 8.84
C GLY A 568 -26.67 -20.13 8.76
N ARG A 569 -27.06 -21.03 9.66
CA ARG A 569 -28.43 -21.51 9.75
C ARG A 569 -29.15 -20.92 10.96
N SER A 570 -30.44 -20.64 10.81
CA SER A 570 -31.29 -20.36 11.96
C SER A 570 -31.43 -21.62 12.84
N PHE A 571 -31.47 -21.43 14.15
CA PHE A 571 -31.80 -22.51 15.11
C PHE A 571 -33.12 -22.27 15.85
N SER A 572 -33.76 -21.14 15.56
CA SER A 572 -34.94 -20.60 16.23
C SER A 572 -36.02 -20.29 15.19
N GLY A 573 -37.29 -20.21 15.62
CA GLY A 573 -38.42 -19.82 14.76
C GLY A 573 -38.39 -18.33 14.34
N SER A 574 -37.42 -17.58 14.83
CA SER A 574 -37.17 -16.19 14.48
C SER A 574 -35.68 -15.85 14.49
N ILE A 575 -35.30 -14.87 13.67
CA ILE A 575 -34.01 -14.18 13.76
C ILE A 575 -34.27 -12.76 14.25
N GLU A 576 -33.58 -12.33 15.30
CA GLU A 576 -33.67 -10.95 15.79
C GLU A 576 -32.50 -10.13 15.22
N LEU A 577 -32.79 -8.88 14.85
CA LEU A 577 -31.85 -8.02 14.14
C LEU A 577 -31.77 -6.67 14.80
N PHE A 578 -30.57 -6.30 15.21
CA PHE A 578 -30.34 -5.05 15.91
C PHE A 578 -29.20 -4.27 15.24
N LEU A 579 -29.50 -3.07 14.77
CA LEU A 579 -28.50 -2.17 14.21
C LEU A 579 -28.07 -1.14 15.24
N PHE A 580 -26.78 -1.08 15.52
CA PHE A 580 -26.19 -0.15 16.48
C PHE A 580 -25.21 0.79 15.81
N GLN A 581 -25.21 2.06 16.19
CA GLN A 581 -24.12 2.99 15.94
C GLN A 581 -23.20 3.04 17.16
N ILE A 582 -21.89 2.99 16.93
CA ILE A 582 -20.89 3.21 17.97
C ILE A 582 -20.60 4.72 18.07
N HIS A 583 -20.69 5.25 19.28
CA HIS A 583 -20.35 6.62 19.66
C HIS A 583 -19.08 6.67 20.52
N GLN A 584 -18.63 7.89 20.82
CA GLN A 584 -17.55 8.17 21.75
C GLN A 584 -17.77 7.41 23.08
N GLY A 585 -16.68 6.84 23.60
CA GLY A 585 -16.63 6.04 24.84
C GLY A 585 -17.13 4.61 24.68
N GLY A 586 -17.44 4.16 23.45
CA GLY A 586 -18.06 2.85 23.21
C GLY A 586 -19.54 2.78 23.55
N GLN A 587 -20.20 3.94 23.69
CA GLN A 587 -21.65 4.01 23.82
C GLN A 587 -22.31 3.59 22.51
N LEU A 588 -23.38 2.79 22.61
CA LEU A 588 -24.15 2.29 21.49
C LEU A 588 -25.50 3.00 21.43
N ALA A 589 -25.92 3.35 20.21
CA ALA A 589 -27.26 3.88 19.93
C ALA A 589 -27.98 2.97 18.93
N ARG A 590 -29.25 2.66 19.18
CA ARG A 590 -30.10 1.92 18.23
C ARG A 590 -30.37 2.78 17.00
N VAL A 591 -30.20 2.17 15.83
CA VAL A 591 -30.46 2.78 14.53
C VAL A 591 -31.62 2.03 13.87
N PRO A 592 -32.61 2.73 13.29
CA PRO A 592 -33.66 2.07 12.53
C PRO A 592 -33.08 1.45 11.25
N VAL A 593 -33.52 0.24 10.92
CA VAL A 593 -33.14 -0.43 9.68
C VAL A 593 -34.10 -0.03 8.56
N THR A 594 -33.57 0.14 7.35
CA THR A 594 -34.38 0.33 6.14
C THR A 594 -34.17 -0.88 5.24
N TYR A 595 -35.25 -1.50 4.76
CA TYR A 595 -35.19 -2.75 4.01
C TYR A 595 -35.45 -2.54 2.51
N TYR A 596 -34.63 -3.18 1.69
CA TYR A 596 -34.84 -3.37 0.27
C TYR A 596 -35.76 -4.58 0.06
N LEU A 597 -36.95 -4.35 -0.48
CA LEU A 597 -37.89 -5.44 -0.78
C LEU A 597 -37.88 -5.81 -2.26
N SER A 598 -37.87 -4.79 -3.12
CA SER A 598 -37.86 -4.92 -4.58
C SER A 598 -37.35 -3.63 -5.24
N PRO A 599 -37.07 -3.62 -6.57
CA PRO A 599 -36.61 -2.42 -7.26
C PRO A 599 -37.60 -1.27 -7.14
N GLY A 600 -37.19 -0.20 -6.46
CA GLY A 600 -38.02 0.97 -6.17
C GLY A 600 -38.87 0.86 -4.89
N GLU A 601 -38.76 -0.24 -4.15
CA GLU A 601 -39.47 -0.48 -2.89
C GLU A 601 -38.45 -0.63 -1.74
N ILE A 602 -38.14 0.52 -1.13
CA ILE A 602 -37.29 0.63 0.04
C ILE A 602 -38.15 1.17 1.16
N LEU A 603 -38.38 0.36 2.20
CA LEU A 603 -39.27 0.71 3.29
C LEU A 603 -38.49 0.81 4.59
N PRO A 604 -38.66 1.90 5.37
CA PRO A 604 -38.19 1.91 6.73
C PRO A 604 -38.94 0.80 7.46
N TYR A 605 -38.26 0.23 8.42
CA TYR A 605 -38.76 -0.93 9.13
C TYR A 605 -40.17 -0.79 9.74
N SER A 606 -40.50 0.40 10.27
CA SER A 606 -41.83 0.70 10.83
C SER A 606 -42.97 0.64 9.80
N ALA A 607 -42.64 0.59 8.50
CA ALA A 607 -43.57 0.53 7.39
C ALA A 607 -43.59 -0.85 6.70
N LEU A 608 -42.88 -1.86 7.23
CA LEU A 608 -42.93 -3.19 6.65
C LEU A 608 -44.35 -3.78 6.71
N PRO A 609 -44.89 -4.29 5.59
CA PRO A 609 -46.16 -4.99 5.62
C PRO A 609 -45.99 -6.33 6.35
N ARG A 610 -47.11 -6.86 6.89
CA ARG A 610 -47.09 -8.18 7.55
C ARG A 610 -46.60 -9.30 6.64
N GLU A 611 -46.78 -9.15 5.34
CA GLU A 611 -46.36 -10.11 4.32
C GLU A 611 -45.86 -9.39 3.06
N PHE A 612 -44.66 -9.73 2.56
CA PHE A 612 -44.04 -9.14 1.36
C PHE A 612 -43.19 -10.14 0.56
N ASP A 613 -42.89 -9.75 -0.68
CA ASP A 613 -41.94 -10.44 -1.57
C ASP A 613 -40.52 -9.96 -1.26
N GLY A 614 -39.56 -10.89 -1.16
CA GLY A 614 -38.16 -10.60 -0.82
C GLY A 614 -37.21 -10.79 -1.99
N ASN A 615 -37.51 -10.18 -3.15
CA ASN A 615 -36.70 -10.34 -4.36
C ASN A 615 -35.74 -9.16 -4.52
N PHE A 616 -34.44 -9.44 -4.47
CA PHE A 616 -33.39 -8.46 -4.73
C PHE A 616 -32.70 -8.73 -6.08
N ASP A 617 -32.04 -7.71 -6.59
CA ASP A 617 -31.27 -7.77 -7.83
C ASP A 617 -29.79 -7.43 -7.57
N ASP A 618 -29.00 -7.48 -8.63
CA ASP A 618 -27.57 -7.23 -8.54
C ASP A 618 -27.22 -5.77 -8.21
N SER A 619 -28.16 -4.83 -8.40
CA SER A 619 -27.94 -3.41 -8.15
C SER A 619 -27.73 -3.12 -6.66
N ILE A 620 -28.45 -3.83 -5.79
CA ILE A 620 -28.27 -3.70 -4.34
C ILE A 620 -27.04 -4.45 -3.82
N ILE A 621 -26.72 -5.60 -4.42
CA ILE A 621 -25.50 -6.37 -4.07
C ILE A 621 -24.24 -5.57 -4.40
N CYS A 622 -24.23 -4.88 -5.54
CA CYS A 622 -23.08 -4.13 -6.03
C CYS A 622 -22.95 -2.73 -5.44
N LEU A 623 -23.89 -2.29 -4.59
CA LEU A 623 -23.99 -0.90 -4.13
C LEU A 623 -22.75 -0.45 -3.36
N GLU A 624 -22.18 -1.33 -2.52
CA GLU A 624 -20.97 -1.06 -1.73
C GLU A 624 -19.73 -1.82 -2.27
N MET A 625 -19.80 -2.33 -3.50
CA MET A 625 -18.66 -2.99 -4.15
C MET A 625 -17.75 -1.98 -4.85
N SER A 626 -16.44 -2.20 -4.74
CA SER A 626 -15.43 -1.58 -5.61
C SER A 626 -15.55 -2.09 -7.05
N GLU A 627 -14.97 -1.37 -8.00
CA GLU A 627 -14.94 -1.79 -9.41
C GLU A 627 -14.18 -3.11 -9.63
N ALA A 628 -13.23 -3.45 -8.76
CA ALA A 628 -12.56 -4.75 -8.78
C ALA A 628 -13.51 -5.87 -8.30
N GLU A 629 -14.24 -5.64 -7.21
CA GLU A 629 -15.23 -6.57 -6.69
C GLU A 629 -16.39 -6.78 -7.66
N LYS A 630 -16.92 -5.70 -8.28
CA LYS A 630 -17.95 -5.79 -9.32
C LYS A 630 -17.47 -6.64 -10.49
N ARG A 631 -16.25 -6.42 -11.00
CA ARG A 631 -15.68 -7.25 -12.07
C ARG A 631 -15.55 -8.72 -11.68
N LYS A 632 -15.14 -9.01 -10.44
CA LYS A 632 -15.05 -10.38 -9.92
C LYS A 632 -16.43 -11.03 -9.76
N TRP A 633 -17.41 -10.27 -9.27
CA TRP A 633 -18.79 -10.69 -9.09
C TRP A 633 -19.46 -10.98 -10.44
N ILE A 634 -19.31 -10.09 -11.43
CA ILE A 634 -19.80 -10.28 -12.80
C ILE A 634 -19.20 -11.55 -13.41
N ARG A 635 -17.91 -11.80 -13.22
CA ARG A 635 -17.22 -13.01 -13.73
C ARG A 635 -17.65 -14.31 -13.03
N LYS A 636 -18.15 -14.24 -11.80
CA LYS A 636 -18.62 -15.40 -11.04
C LYS A 636 -20.06 -15.79 -11.42
N ASN A 637 -20.87 -14.82 -11.82
CA ASN A 637 -22.31 -14.98 -12.07
C ASN A 637 -22.71 -14.98 -13.57
N ASN A 638 -21.77 -14.66 -14.48
CA ASN A 638 -21.86 -14.95 -15.92
C ASN A 638 -20.96 -16.14 -16.27
#